data_AF-A0A421F7B0-F1
#
_entry.id   AF-A0A421F7B0-F1
#
_cell.length_a   1.000
_cell.length_b   1.000
_cell.length_c   1.000
_cell.angle_alpha   90.00
_cell.angle_beta   90.00
_cell.angle_gamma   90.00
#
_symmetry.space_group_name_H-M   'P 1'
#
loop_
_entity.id
_entity.type
_entity.pdbx_description
1 polymer ?
#
loop_
_entity_poly.entity_id
_entity_poly.type
_entity_poly.pdbx_seq_one_letter_code
_entity_poly.pdbx_strand_id
1 'polypeptide(L)'
;MDKNDILFFVNVMFNGPMSGEQYDGFWNSMITSPIVLRWHKSGSVNWSKAEQQETQKLVVKQILEMMTRADEDVSVLLRATDTLGSFVDGSTDRIQLAANEHAIPILIGLFKLNGEKTELKRTACDVLMIVGEATGMFQMMAAKNIIGSLCLCLRAENPGRELEIRVVRLLLRLAQEARVYGQIVNEGMMSPLFRVIERNSSIKEVTVTVSTILADVSAFARKCKLDISPFVDSKCCRGQVLVLAATCHAQDAAVVDCTFRFFVNVSNNPVNLPHLINSETIEGLLSLYVLAGGTGYLAELAGHLVHGKSVNTITGYIGIAIEILCRVISSSDVWRDETVEICNFVREMLLATDGADIVLNCGGKDLLEILHTYLAGPDVETSSGGDEPGFLEPCNLPEDGSQYVEEAVARREEFIGSDVNLRARIVYENTSMVEDDHDKMPVGNHEEKSRRAVFITARVHPGECQASWMMRGVIDFLLGDSDVARILRRMFVFHVIPMLNPDGVFYGNSRCGLAACDLNRQWQTPSKALHPTIFHTKELIAKERSTRGVALFCDMHGHSRKKNVFMYGCDTKRRPNPAARMFAKLFSTQQTAKKYISFPDCSFKVSKDKETTARVVAANELKITWSFTIEASFCGANYGVYK
;
A
#
# COMPACT_ATOMS: atom_id res chain seq x y z
N MET A 1 -3.25 -7.97 -41.33
CA MET A 1 -2.09 -7.97 -40.43
C MET A 1 -1.92 -6.55 -39.98
N ASP A 2 -2.80 -6.17 -39.08
CA ASP A 2 -2.40 -5.98 -37.69
C ASP A 2 -3.48 -6.62 -36.80
N LYS A 3 -3.24 -6.69 -35.49
CA LYS A 3 -3.96 -7.41 -34.42
C LYS A 3 -3.43 -8.81 -34.15
N ASN A 4 -2.20 -8.87 -33.64
CA ASN A 4 -1.78 -9.86 -32.63
C ASN A 4 -0.39 -9.46 -32.10
N ASP A 5 -0.36 -8.74 -30.98
CA ASP A 5 0.78 -8.75 -30.05
C ASP A 5 0.31 -8.59 -28.60
N ILE A 6 -0.71 -9.38 -28.26
CA ILE A 6 -0.95 -9.85 -26.89
C ILE A 6 -1.31 -11.33 -27.00
N LEU A 7 -0.31 -12.19 -27.28
CA LEU A 7 -0.28 -13.63 -26.96
C LEU A 7 0.92 -14.30 -27.66
N PHE A 8 2.12 -14.23 -27.05
CA PHE A 8 3.07 -15.34 -27.14
C PHE A 8 4.12 -15.33 -26.01
N PHE A 9 3.78 -15.97 -24.90
CA PHE A 9 4.78 -16.53 -23.98
C PHE A 9 4.28 -17.83 -23.34
N VAL A 10 3.63 -18.74 -24.09
CA VAL A 10 3.23 -20.06 -23.55
C VAL A 10 3.24 -21.22 -24.58
N ASN A 11 4.11 -21.25 -25.61
CA ASN A 11 4.10 -22.43 -26.51
C ASN A 11 5.44 -23.04 -26.93
N VAL A 12 6.51 -22.87 -26.14
CA VAL A 12 7.80 -23.57 -26.36
C VAL A 12 8.34 -24.22 -25.08
N MET A 13 7.46 -24.71 -24.20
CA MET A 13 7.85 -25.51 -23.02
C MET A 13 7.23 -26.92 -22.99
N PHE A 14 6.54 -27.34 -24.06
CA PHE A 14 5.85 -28.63 -24.11
C PHE A 14 6.26 -29.47 -25.33
N ASN A 15 7.54 -29.83 -25.43
CA ASN A 15 7.96 -31.09 -26.07
C ASN A 15 9.41 -31.39 -25.63
N GLY A 16 9.61 -32.44 -24.83
CA GLY A 16 10.95 -32.96 -24.52
C GLY A 16 11.53 -33.78 -25.69
N PRO A 17 12.57 -34.59 -25.46
CA PRO A 17 13.85 -34.30 -24.81
C PRO A 17 14.97 -34.29 -25.87
N MET A 18 15.89 -33.30 -25.92
CA MET A 18 17.11 -33.42 -26.77
C MET A 18 18.35 -32.75 -26.16
N SER A 19 19.50 -33.25 -26.61
CA SER A 19 20.76 -33.48 -25.87
C SER A 19 21.73 -32.30 -25.69
N GLY A 20 22.64 -32.48 -24.74
CA GLY A 20 23.50 -31.48 -24.09
C GLY A 20 24.58 -30.73 -24.90
N GLU A 21 24.54 -30.70 -26.23
CA GLU A 21 25.47 -29.87 -27.04
C GLU A 21 24.80 -28.61 -27.64
N GLN A 22 23.48 -28.44 -27.49
CA GLN A 22 22.76 -27.23 -27.94
C GLN A 22 22.73 -26.08 -26.91
N TYR A 23 23.36 -26.24 -25.74
CA TYR A 23 23.32 -25.25 -24.66
C TYR A 23 24.26 -24.04 -24.87
N ASP A 24 25.39 -24.20 -25.56
CA ASP A 24 26.44 -23.16 -25.61
C ASP A 24 26.33 -22.20 -26.81
N GLY A 25 25.62 -22.58 -27.88
CA GLY A 25 25.35 -21.69 -29.03
C GLY A 25 24.24 -20.67 -28.78
N PHE A 26 23.34 -20.95 -27.83
CA PHE A 26 22.14 -20.15 -27.56
C PHE A 26 22.47 -18.82 -26.86
N TRP A 27 23.49 -18.80 -25.99
CA TRP A 27 23.87 -17.61 -25.23
C TRP A 27 24.70 -16.60 -26.02
N ASN A 28 25.51 -17.04 -26.99
CA ASN A 28 26.32 -16.13 -27.81
C ASN A 28 25.52 -15.38 -28.90
N SER A 29 24.32 -15.86 -29.26
CA SER A 29 23.45 -15.20 -30.24
C SER A 29 22.58 -14.09 -29.66
N MET A 30 22.44 -13.97 -28.33
CA MET A 30 21.58 -12.94 -27.70
C MET A 30 22.22 -11.54 -27.67
N ILE A 31 23.51 -11.39 -27.97
CA ILE A 31 24.24 -10.13 -27.70
C ILE A 31 24.36 -9.20 -28.94
N THR A 32 24.12 -9.65 -30.18
CA THR A 32 24.58 -8.85 -31.35
C THR A 32 23.59 -8.48 -32.45
N SER A 33 22.32 -8.90 -32.46
CA SER A 33 21.28 -8.28 -33.32
C SER A 33 19.86 -8.74 -33.01
N PRO A 34 18.84 -7.88 -33.20
CA PRO A 34 17.45 -8.21 -32.94
C PRO A 34 16.91 -9.15 -34.03
N ILE A 35 16.50 -10.35 -33.65
CA ILE A 35 15.84 -11.29 -34.56
C ILE A 35 14.41 -10.81 -34.82
N VAL A 36 14.21 -10.42 -36.09
CA VAL A 36 12.93 -10.28 -36.78
C VAL A 36 12.23 -11.64 -36.81
N LEU A 37 11.00 -11.74 -36.27
CA LEU A 37 10.11 -12.86 -36.53
C LEU A 37 9.07 -12.45 -37.59
N ARG A 38 9.22 -13.02 -38.79
CA ARG A 38 8.21 -12.97 -39.85
C ARG A 38 7.08 -13.96 -39.52
N TRP A 39 5.84 -13.49 -39.56
CA TRP A 39 4.67 -14.37 -39.70
C TRP A 39 4.08 -14.22 -41.11
N HIS A 40 3.91 -15.35 -41.79
CA HIS A 40 3.28 -15.43 -43.11
C HIS A 40 1.76 -15.33 -42.98
N LYS A 41 1.13 -14.46 -43.79
CA LYS A 41 -0.33 -14.35 -43.93
C LYS A 41 -0.89 -15.63 -44.56
N SER A 42 -1.88 -16.24 -43.93
CA SER A 42 -2.96 -16.90 -44.67
C SER A 42 -4.31 -16.53 -44.06
N GLY A 43 -5.20 -15.95 -44.87
CA GLY A 43 -6.65 -15.96 -44.67
C GLY A 43 -7.22 -15.01 -43.62
N SER A 44 -7.82 -13.92 -44.09
CA SER A 44 -8.68 -13.02 -43.31
C SER A 44 -10.03 -13.67 -42.97
N VAL A 45 -10.38 -13.79 -41.69
CA VAL A 45 -11.75 -14.06 -41.21
C VAL A 45 -12.12 -12.97 -40.20
N ASN A 46 -13.20 -12.24 -40.47
CA ASN A 46 -13.75 -11.21 -39.58
C ASN A 46 -14.74 -11.89 -38.62
N TRP A 47 -14.36 -12.02 -37.35
CA TRP A 47 -15.23 -12.58 -36.31
C TRP A 47 -16.13 -11.49 -35.71
N SER A 48 -17.42 -11.77 -35.61
CA SER A 48 -18.43 -10.99 -34.92
C SER A 48 -18.22 -10.99 -33.39
N LYS A 49 -18.84 -10.03 -32.67
CA LYS A 49 -18.82 -10.01 -31.18
C LYS A 49 -19.29 -11.32 -30.55
N ALA A 50 -20.25 -12.00 -31.20
CA ALA A 50 -20.75 -13.30 -30.74
C ALA A 50 -19.68 -14.41 -30.86
N GLU A 51 -18.91 -14.41 -31.94
CA GLU A 51 -17.85 -15.39 -32.16
C GLU A 51 -16.64 -15.15 -31.25
N GLN A 52 -16.32 -13.89 -30.95
CA GLN A 52 -15.29 -13.54 -29.96
C GLN A 52 -15.69 -14.00 -28.55
N GLN A 53 -16.95 -13.81 -28.18
CA GLN A 53 -17.47 -14.26 -26.88
C GLN A 53 -17.50 -15.79 -26.77
N GLU A 54 -17.85 -16.50 -27.84
CA GLU A 54 -17.82 -17.97 -27.88
C GLU A 54 -16.38 -18.51 -27.81
N THR A 55 -15.43 -17.84 -28.45
CA THR A 55 -14.00 -18.21 -28.37
C THR A 55 -13.45 -17.99 -26.96
N GLN A 56 -13.75 -16.86 -26.32
CA GLN A 56 -13.36 -16.61 -24.93
C GLN A 56 -13.95 -17.63 -23.97
N LYS A 57 -15.21 -18.00 -24.17
CA LYS A 57 -15.89 -19.04 -23.40
C LYS A 57 -15.19 -20.40 -23.54
N LEU A 58 -14.78 -20.77 -24.76
CA LEU A 58 -14.04 -22.01 -25.01
C LEU A 58 -12.70 -22.03 -24.27
N VAL A 59 -11.96 -20.92 -24.31
CA VAL A 59 -10.67 -20.77 -23.60
C VAL A 59 -10.86 -20.93 -22.09
N VAL A 60 -11.85 -20.25 -21.51
CA VAL A 60 -12.18 -20.38 -20.08
C VAL A 60 -12.51 -21.82 -19.71
N LYS A 61 -13.35 -22.50 -20.50
CA LYS A 61 -13.69 -23.91 -20.26
C LYS A 61 -12.45 -24.81 -20.23
N GLN A 62 -11.54 -24.64 -21.18
CA GLN A 62 -10.30 -25.42 -21.23
C GLN A 62 -9.42 -25.18 -19.99
N ILE A 63 -9.28 -23.93 -19.56
CA ILE A 63 -8.53 -23.58 -18.34
C ILE A 63 -9.18 -24.25 -17.12
N LEU A 64 -10.51 -24.17 -17.00
CA LEU A 64 -11.24 -24.76 -15.88
C LEU A 64 -11.18 -26.29 -15.88
N GLU A 65 -11.23 -26.93 -17.05
CA GLU A 65 -11.02 -28.38 -17.18
C GLU A 65 -9.64 -28.79 -16.65
N MET A 66 -8.58 -28.04 -16.96
CA MET A 66 -7.24 -28.29 -16.38
C MET A 66 -7.25 -28.15 -14.86
N MET A 67 -7.94 -27.13 -14.32
CA MET A 67 -8.03 -26.91 -12.87
C MET A 67 -8.83 -27.98 -12.12
N THR A 68 -9.69 -28.73 -12.80
CA THR A 68 -10.49 -29.81 -12.18
C THR A 68 -9.75 -31.14 -12.04
N ARG A 69 -8.59 -31.31 -12.69
CA ARG A 69 -7.80 -32.54 -12.66
C ARG A 69 -6.94 -32.60 -11.40
N ALA A 70 -7.53 -33.10 -10.32
CA ALA A 70 -6.93 -33.13 -8.98
C ALA A 70 -5.70 -34.05 -8.85
N ASP A 71 -5.47 -34.90 -9.84
CA ASP A 71 -4.38 -35.87 -10.01
C ASP A 71 -3.15 -35.32 -10.75
N GLU A 72 -3.26 -34.13 -11.36
CA GLU A 72 -2.15 -33.49 -12.09
C GLU A 72 -1.12 -32.79 -11.15
N ASP A 73 0.07 -32.54 -11.71
CA ASP A 73 1.16 -31.81 -11.07
C ASP A 73 0.67 -30.44 -10.55
N VAL A 74 1.04 -30.09 -9.32
CA VAL A 74 0.74 -28.80 -8.68
C VAL A 74 1.17 -27.63 -9.56
N SER A 75 2.24 -27.78 -10.35
CA SER A 75 2.72 -26.78 -11.30
C SER A 75 1.71 -26.47 -12.42
N VAL A 76 0.89 -27.45 -12.82
CA VAL A 76 -0.14 -27.30 -13.86
C VAL A 76 -1.34 -26.59 -13.27
N LEU A 77 -1.81 -27.01 -12.09
CA LEU A 77 -2.90 -26.35 -11.38
C LEU A 77 -2.57 -24.89 -11.06
N LEU A 78 -1.32 -24.62 -10.64
CA LEU A 78 -0.86 -23.26 -10.35
C LEU A 78 -0.90 -22.38 -11.60
N ARG A 79 -0.33 -22.85 -12.73
CA ARG A 79 -0.34 -22.12 -14.00
C ARG A 79 -1.74 -21.91 -14.54
N ALA A 80 -2.62 -22.91 -14.45
CA ALA A 80 -4.00 -22.77 -14.88
C ALA A 80 -4.76 -21.74 -14.03
N THR A 81 -4.53 -21.75 -12.71
CA THR A 81 -5.11 -20.76 -11.78
C THR A 81 -4.62 -19.35 -12.10
N ASP A 82 -3.32 -19.17 -12.33
CA ASP A 82 -2.71 -17.87 -12.68
C ASP A 82 -3.17 -17.35 -14.05
N THR A 83 -3.31 -18.26 -15.03
CA THR A 83 -3.86 -17.93 -16.36
C THR A 83 -5.31 -17.47 -16.26
N LEU A 84 -6.11 -18.11 -15.41
CA LEU A 84 -7.48 -17.66 -15.13
C LEU A 84 -7.48 -16.26 -14.50
N GLY A 85 -6.59 -16.01 -13.53
CA GLY A 85 -6.40 -14.69 -12.92
C GLY A 85 -6.13 -13.60 -13.95
N SER A 86 -5.13 -13.83 -14.81
CA SER A 86 -4.77 -12.91 -15.89
C SER A 86 -5.90 -12.70 -16.90
N PHE A 87 -6.74 -13.71 -17.14
CA PHE A 87 -7.88 -13.60 -18.05
C PHE A 87 -8.98 -12.68 -17.48
N VAL A 88 -9.28 -12.80 -16.18
CA VAL A 88 -10.37 -12.06 -15.53
C VAL A 88 -9.96 -10.66 -15.06
N ASP A 89 -8.65 -10.40 -14.91
CA ASP A 89 -8.14 -9.11 -14.44
C ASP A 89 -8.56 -7.93 -15.34
N GLY A 90 -9.00 -6.85 -14.71
CA GLY A 90 -9.43 -5.61 -15.36
C GLY A 90 -10.72 -5.66 -16.19
N SER A 91 -11.49 -6.76 -16.17
CA SER A 91 -12.74 -6.87 -16.97
C SER A 91 -13.89 -7.58 -16.25
N THR A 92 -14.93 -6.81 -15.92
CA THR A 92 -16.16 -7.33 -15.28
C THR A 92 -16.91 -8.33 -16.16
N ASP A 93 -16.92 -8.15 -17.49
CA ASP A 93 -17.56 -9.08 -18.43
C ASP A 93 -16.87 -10.45 -18.45
N ARG A 94 -15.52 -10.46 -18.37
CA ARG A 94 -14.74 -11.71 -18.29
C ARG A 94 -14.88 -12.40 -16.95
N ILE A 95 -14.95 -11.63 -15.86
CA ILE A 95 -15.29 -12.16 -14.53
C ILE A 95 -16.65 -12.85 -14.58
N GLN A 96 -17.67 -12.19 -15.14
CA GLN A 96 -19.01 -12.75 -15.26
C GLN A 96 -19.04 -14.01 -16.13
N LEU A 97 -18.30 -14.00 -17.25
CA LEU A 97 -18.15 -15.17 -18.11
C LEU A 97 -17.51 -16.35 -17.35
N ALA A 98 -16.40 -16.12 -16.65
CA ALA A 98 -15.72 -17.15 -15.86
C ALA A 98 -16.60 -17.69 -14.72
N ALA A 99 -17.33 -16.81 -14.04
CA ALA A 99 -18.29 -17.20 -13.02
C ALA A 99 -19.42 -18.08 -13.58
N ASN A 100 -19.94 -17.73 -14.77
CA ASN A 100 -20.97 -18.50 -15.47
C ASN A 100 -20.46 -19.89 -15.88
N GLU A 101 -19.17 -20.01 -16.22
CA GLU A 101 -18.50 -21.28 -16.52
C GLU A 101 -18.01 -22.04 -15.27
N HIS A 102 -18.51 -21.68 -14.08
CA HIS A 102 -18.24 -22.36 -12.81
C HIS A 102 -16.81 -22.21 -12.25
N ALA A 103 -16.11 -21.11 -12.57
CA ALA A 103 -14.79 -20.83 -12.01
C ALA A 103 -14.76 -20.74 -10.47
N ILE A 104 -15.78 -20.10 -9.85
CA ILE A 104 -15.81 -19.86 -8.39
C ILE A 104 -15.81 -21.18 -7.58
N PRO A 105 -16.72 -22.15 -7.84
CA PRO A 105 -16.67 -23.44 -7.16
C PRO A 105 -15.34 -24.19 -7.32
N ILE A 106 -14.71 -24.13 -8.50
CA ILE A 106 -13.44 -24.79 -8.78
C ILE A 106 -12.32 -24.15 -7.95
N LEU A 107 -12.21 -22.82 -7.95
CA LEU A 107 -11.27 -22.06 -7.13
C LEU A 107 -11.44 -22.36 -5.63
N ILE A 108 -12.69 -22.42 -5.14
CA ILE A 108 -13.01 -22.79 -3.75
C ILE A 108 -12.58 -24.25 -3.45
N GLY A 109 -12.68 -25.13 -4.45
CA GLY A 109 -12.24 -26.53 -4.36
C GLY A 109 -10.74 -26.68 -4.14
N LEU A 110 -9.91 -25.77 -4.68
CA LEU A 110 -8.45 -25.82 -4.53
C LEU A 110 -8.00 -25.71 -3.06
N PHE A 111 -8.75 -25.02 -2.20
CA PHE A 111 -8.46 -24.94 -0.77
C PHE A 111 -8.62 -26.29 -0.05
N LYS A 112 -9.48 -27.16 -0.58
CA LYS A 112 -9.78 -28.48 -0.02
C LYS A 112 -8.75 -29.54 -0.41
N LEU A 113 -7.80 -29.22 -1.28
CA LEU A 113 -6.73 -30.14 -1.64
C LEU A 113 -5.83 -30.43 -0.44
N ASN A 114 -5.56 -31.72 -0.23
CA ASN A 114 -4.67 -32.22 0.82
C ASN A 114 -3.21 -31.85 0.53
N GLY A 115 -2.43 -31.66 1.59
CA GLY A 115 -1.01 -31.29 1.53
C GLY A 115 -0.73 -29.77 1.62
N GLU A 116 0.52 -29.42 1.93
CA GLU A 116 1.01 -28.04 2.04
C GLU A 116 1.19 -27.38 0.66
N LYS A 117 0.11 -27.31 -0.14
CA LYS A 117 0.06 -26.59 -1.42
C LYS A 117 -0.19 -25.08 -1.19
N THR A 118 0.62 -24.45 -0.35
CA THR A 118 0.42 -23.07 0.13
C THR A 118 0.42 -22.05 -1.00
N GLU A 119 1.30 -22.21 -2.00
CA GLU A 119 1.39 -21.32 -3.16
C GLU A 119 0.15 -21.37 -4.07
N LEU A 120 -0.38 -22.57 -4.33
CA LEU A 120 -1.61 -22.74 -5.09
C LEU A 120 -2.81 -22.10 -4.37
N LYS A 121 -2.92 -22.33 -3.06
CA LYS A 121 -3.97 -21.74 -2.22
C LYS A 121 -3.86 -20.20 -2.17
N ARG A 122 -2.63 -19.68 -2.11
CA ARG A 122 -2.36 -18.23 -2.19
C ARG A 122 -2.85 -17.65 -3.53
N THR A 123 -2.47 -18.28 -4.63
CA THR A 123 -2.87 -17.85 -5.99
C THR A 123 -4.39 -17.92 -6.16
N ALA A 124 -5.03 -18.97 -5.66
CA ALA A 124 -6.49 -19.08 -5.65
C ALA A 124 -7.18 -17.95 -4.85
N CYS A 125 -6.61 -17.54 -3.69
CA CYS A 125 -7.10 -16.38 -2.94
C CYS A 125 -6.98 -15.08 -3.76
N ASP A 126 -5.85 -14.86 -4.44
CA ASP A 126 -5.63 -13.66 -5.25
C ASP A 126 -6.61 -13.60 -6.44
N VAL A 127 -6.83 -14.73 -7.13
CA VAL A 127 -7.82 -14.80 -8.22
C VAL A 127 -9.24 -14.58 -7.70
N LEU A 128 -9.60 -15.14 -6.54
CA LEU A 128 -10.92 -14.90 -5.93
C LEU A 128 -11.11 -13.44 -5.49
N MET A 129 -10.05 -12.76 -5.07
CA MET A 129 -10.09 -11.33 -4.79
C MET A 129 -10.42 -10.52 -6.06
N ILE A 130 -9.77 -10.83 -7.20
CA ILE A 130 -10.03 -10.18 -8.49
C ILE A 130 -11.47 -10.47 -8.95
N VAL A 131 -11.90 -11.73 -8.90
CA VAL A 131 -13.27 -12.12 -9.24
C VAL A 131 -14.29 -11.39 -8.34
N GLY A 132 -13.93 -11.13 -7.09
CA GLY A 132 -14.75 -10.38 -6.15
C GLY A 132 -15.01 -8.92 -6.53
N GLU A 133 -14.22 -8.31 -7.43
CA GLU A 133 -14.40 -6.92 -7.85
C GLU A 133 -15.69 -6.70 -8.65
N ALA A 134 -16.23 -7.75 -9.28
CA ALA A 134 -17.51 -7.68 -9.98
C ALA A 134 -18.70 -7.80 -9.00
N THR A 135 -19.74 -7.00 -9.26
CA THR A 135 -20.94 -6.96 -8.42
C THR A 135 -21.61 -8.33 -8.29
N GLY A 136 -21.89 -8.75 -7.06
CA GLY A 136 -22.58 -10.01 -6.78
C GLY A 136 -21.66 -11.23 -6.61
N MET A 137 -20.35 -11.11 -6.91
CA MET A 137 -19.44 -12.27 -6.88
C MET A 137 -19.11 -12.74 -5.46
N PHE A 138 -18.92 -11.83 -4.49
CA PHE A 138 -18.74 -12.23 -3.09
C PHE A 138 -19.96 -12.95 -2.52
N GLN A 139 -21.17 -12.55 -2.89
CA GLN A 139 -22.40 -13.25 -2.50
C GLN A 139 -22.47 -14.65 -3.14
N MET A 140 -22.03 -14.78 -4.40
CA MET A 140 -21.93 -16.08 -5.06
C MET A 140 -20.90 -16.99 -4.37
N MET A 141 -19.74 -16.46 -3.96
CA MET A 141 -18.73 -17.21 -3.19
C MET A 141 -19.28 -17.66 -1.84
N ALA A 142 -20.00 -16.78 -1.14
CA ALA A 142 -20.67 -17.09 0.12
C ALA A 142 -21.69 -18.22 -0.04
N ALA A 143 -22.48 -18.22 -1.12
CA ALA A 143 -23.43 -19.28 -1.44
C ALA A 143 -22.76 -20.63 -1.74
N LYS A 144 -21.47 -20.64 -2.09
CA LYS A 144 -20.65 -21.85 -2.32
C LYS A 144 -19.82 -22.26 -1.10
N ASN A 145 -20.11 -21.71 0.07
CA ASN A 145 -19.42 -21.95 1.34
C ASN A 145 -17.90 -21.75 1.28
N ILE A 146 -17.48 -20.59 0.76
CA ILE A 146 -16.06 -20.19 0.79
C ILE A 146 -15.52 -20.10 2.23
N ILE A 147 -16.35 -19.71 3.20
CA ILE A 147 -15.93 -19.51 4.60
C ILE A 147 -15.43 -20.81 5.22
N GLY A 148 -16.12 -21.93 5.01
CA GLY A 148 -15.64 -23.25 5.45
C GLY A 148 -14.28 -23.61 4.83
N SER A 149 -14.08 -23.36 3.54
CA SER A 149 -12.81 -23.60 2.85
C SER A 149 -11.65 -22.75 3.39
N LEU A 150 -11.90 -21.46 3.67
CA LEU A 150 -10.90 -20.56 4.27
C LEU A 150 -10.58 -20.98 5.72
N CYS A 151 -11.59 -21.45 6.46
CA CYS A 151 -11.43 -21.92 7.84
C CYS A 151 -10.49 -23.13 7.89
N LEU A 152 -10.66 -24.09 6.97
CA LEU A 152 -9.77 -25.23 6.84
C LEU A 152 -8.31 -24.82 6.56
N CYS A 153 -8.11 -23.77 5.75
CA CYS A 153 -6.77 -23.27 5.46
C CYS A 153 -6.08 -22.68 6.69
N LEU A 154 -6.81 -21.88 7.50
CA LEU A 154 -6.26 -21.28 8.72
C LEU A 154 -6.09 -22.29 9.87
N ARG A 155 -6.80 -23.43 9.82
CA ARG A 155 -6.65 -24.52 10.81
C ARG A 155 -5.43 -25.40 10.58
N ALA A 156 -4.76 -25.29 9.43
CA ALA A 156 -3.53 -26.03 9.17
C ALA A 156 -2.45 -25.69 10.21
N GLU A 157 -1.58 -26.65 10.54
CA GLU A 157 -0.52 -26.45 11.54
C GLU A 157 0.41 -25.30 11.14
N ASN A 158 0.80 -25.25 9.86
CA ASN A 158 1.61 -24.18 9.28
C ASN A 158 1.03 -23.68 7.94
N PRO A 159 0.05 -22.75 7.97
CA PRO A 159 -0.55 -22.23 6.74
C PRO A 159 0.43 -21.39 5.89
N GLY A 160 1.49 -20.87 6.51
CA GLY A 160 2.40 -19.89 5.92
C GLY A 160 1.85 -18.46 6.04
N ARG A 161 2.72 -17.54 6.50
CA ARG A 161 2.37 -16.12 6.75
C ARG A 161 1.67 -15.43 5.58
N GLU A 162 2.20 -15.60 4.37
CA GLU A 162 1.62 -14.99 3.17
C GLU A 162 0.20 -15.50 2.89
N LEU A 163 -0.07 -16.79 3.10
CA LEU A 163 -1.40 -17.35 2.92
C LEU A 163 -2.37 -16.79 3.98
N GLU A 164 -1.94 -16.71 5.25
CA GLU A 164 -2.76 -16.14 6.33
C GLU A 164 -3.20 -14.70 5.99
N ILE A 165 -2.26 -13.86 5.51
CA ILE A 165 -2.53 -12.48 5.08
C ILE A 165 -3.58 -12.43 3.96
N ARG A 166 -3.43 -13.24 2.91
CA ARG A 166 -4.39 -13.26 1.78
C ARG A 166 -5.77 -13.74 2.22
N VAL A 167 -5.82 -14.77 3.05
CA VAL A 167 -7.09 -15.33 3.56
C VAL A 167 -7.82 -14.31 4.42
N VAL A 168 -7.16 -13.61 5.35
CA VAL A 168 -7.86 -12.64 6.21
C VAL A 168 -8.33 -11.41 5.44
N ARG A 169 -7.60 -10.95 4.40
CA ARG A 169 -8.07 -9.88 3.51
C ARG A 169 -9.32 -10.28 2.75
N LEU A 170 -9.33 -11.48 2.15
CA LEU A 170 -10.49 -12.02 1.44
C LEU A 170 -11.68 -12.20 2.39
N LEU A 171 -11.42 -12.68 3.61
CA LEU A 171 -12.44 -12.83 4.64
C LEU A 171 -13.04 -11.49 5.05
N LEU A 172 -12.24 -10.42 5.20
CA LEU A 172 -12.76 -9.08 5.52
C LEU A 172 -13.72 -8.57 4.44
N ARG A 173 -13.33 -8.68 3.16
CA ARG A 173 -14.19 -8.28 2.03
C ARG A 173 -15.49 -9.09 1.99
N LEU A 174 -15.40 -10.41 2.17
CA LEU A 174 -16.58 -11.29 2.27
C LEU A 174 -17.49 -10.88 3.43
N ALA A 175 -16.91 -10.62 4.61
CA ALA A 175 -17.64 -10.21 5.80
C ALA A 175 -18.43 -8.91 5.56
N GLN A 176 -17.80 -7.90 4.97
CA GLN A 176 -18.41 -6.58 4.78
C GLN A 176 -19.38 -6.51 3.58
N GLU A 177 -19.03 -7.13 2.45
CA GLU A 177 -19.83 -7.03 1.21
C GLU A 177 -20.91 -8.10 1.10
N ALA A 178 -20.59 -9.34 1.48
CA ALA A 178 -21.54 -10.46 1.46
C ALA A 178 -22.26 -10.66 2.81
N ARG A 179 -21.89 -9.90 3.86
CA ARG A 179 -22.52 -9.92 5.19
C ARG A 179 -22.58 -11.31 5.81
N VAL A 180 -21.50 -12.09 5.63
CA VAL A 180 -21.42 -13.51 6.02
C VAL A 180 -21.08 -13.74 7.51
N TYR A 181 -21.32 -12.77 8.38
CA TYR A 181 -20.97 -12.86 9.81
C TYR A 181 -21.54 -14.11 10.50
N GLY A 182 -22.77 -14.52 10.16
CA GLY A 182 -23.36 -15.77 10.67
C GLY A 182 -22.62 -17.03 10.21
N GLN A 183 -22.14 -17.06 8.95
CA GLN A 183 -21.33 -18.19 8.45
C GLN A 183 -19.96 -18.22 9.14
N ILE A 184 -19.35 -17.05 9.39
CA ILE A 184 -18.05 -16.94 10.09
C ILE A 184 -18.13 -17.54 11.50
N VAL A 185 -19.21 -17.27 12.23
CA VAL A 185 -19.44 -17.88 13.55
C VAL A 185 -19.68 -19.39 13.41
N ASN A 186 -20.60 -19.80 12.54
CA ASN A 186 -21.00 -21.21 12.40
C ASN A 186 -19.86 -22.15 11.96
N GLU A 187 -18.99 -21.67 11.06
CA GLU A 187 -17.81 -22.43 10.58
C GLU A 187 -16.65 -22.44 11.62
N GLY A 188 -16.81 -21.76 12.76
CA GLY A 188 -15.83 -21.73 13.85
C GLY A 188 -14.54 -21.01 13.46
N MET A 189 -14.67 -19.85 12.81
CA MET A 189 -13.54 -19.03 12.34
C MET A 189 -12.87 -18.21 13.45
N MET A 190 -13.54 -18.00 14.59
CA MET A 190 -13.04 -17.17 15.70
C MET A 190 -11.69 -17.68 16.24
N SER A 191 -11.56 -18.97 16.55
CA SER A 191 -10.29 -19.52 17.05
C SER A 191 -9.13 -19.43 16.04
N PRO A 192 -9.30 -19.76 14.75
CA PRO A 192 -8.30 -19.49 13.73
C PRO A 192 -7.87 -18.02 13.66
N LEU A 193 -8.79 -17.06 13.76
CA LEU A 193 -8.46 -15.63 13.74
C LEU A 193 -7.57 -15.18 14.91
N PHE A 194 -7.86 -15.68 16.12
CA PHE A 194 -7.00 -15.42 17.28
C PHE A 194 -5.58 -15.98 17.10
N ARG A 195 -5.44 -17.18 16.50
CA ARG A 195 -4.12 -17.76 16.19
C ARG A 195 -3.37 -16.95 15.12
N VAL A 196 -4.07 -16.44 14.11
CA VAL A 196 -3.47 -15.58 13.09
C VAL A 196 -2.92 -14.29 13.72
N ILE A 197 -3.66 -13.66 14.63
CA ILE A 197 -3.15 -12.52 15.40
C ILE A 197 -1.95 -12.91 16.25
N GLU A 198 -2.02 -14.02 16.98
CA GLU A 198 -0.94 -14.47 17.86
C GLU A 198 0.38 -14.67 17.09
N ARG A 199 0.31 -15.23 15.87
CA ARG A 199 1.46 -15.47 15.00
C ARG A 199 1.98 -14.22 14.27
N ASN A 200 1.12 -13.22 14.06
CA ASN A 200 1.40 -12.06 13.20
C ASN A 200 1.17 -10.71 13.90
N SER A 201 1.30 -10.67 15.23
CA SER A 201 1.03 -9.49 16.05
C SER A 201 1.87 -8.26 15.66
N SER A 202 3.06 -8.46 15.08
CA SER A 202 3.93 -7.39 14.56
C SER A 202 3.46 -6.80 13.23
N ILE A 203 2.55 -7.45 12.51
CA ILE A 203 2.10 -7.01 11.18
C ILE A 203 0.82 -6.19 11.34
N LYS A 204 0.97 -4.87 11.25
CA LYS A 204 -0.13 -3.91 11.41
C LYS A 204 -1.36 -4.27 10.58
N GLU A 205 -1.16 -4.60 9.31
CA GLU A 205 -2.26 -4.91 8.39
C GLU A 205 -3.08 -6.12 8.84
N VAL A 206 -2.43 -7.17 9.33
CA VAL A 206 -3.12 -8.36 9.86
C VAL A 206 -3.89 -8.01 11.12
N THR A 207 -3.27 -7.27 12.04
CA THR A 207 -3.90 -6.85 13.29
C THR A 207 -5.13 -5.98 13.03
N VAL A 208 -5.05 -4.97 12.16
CA VAL A 208 -6.21 -4.14 11.74
C VAL A 208 -7.30 -5.03 11.15
N THR A 209 -6.95 -5.87 10.16
CA THR A 209 -7.91 -6.70 9.41
C THR A 209 -8.66 -7.65 10.32
N VAL A 210 -7.93 -8.42 11.13
CA VAL A 210 -8.54 -9.41 12.03
C VAL A 210 -9.31 -8.73 13.16
N SER A 211 -8.80 -7.66 13.75
CA SER A 211 -9.53 -6.91 14.79
C SER A 211 -10.84 -6.34 14.24
N THR A 212 -10.85 -5.86 13.00
CA THR A 212 -12.07 -5.40 12.31
C THR A 212 -13.07 -6.54 12.15
N ILE A 213 -12.64 -7.70 11.66
CA ILE A 213 -13.51 -8.87 11.51
C ILE A 213 -14.10 -9.29 12.86
N LEU A 214 -13.27 -9.40 13.91
CA LEU A 214 -13.72 -9.78 15.25
C LEU A 214 -14.72 -8.76 15.81
N ALA A 215 -14.46 -7.47 15.64
CA ALA A 215 -15.35 -6.40 16.08
C ALA A 215 -16.70 -6.43 15.33
N ASP A 216 -16.70 -6.67 14.02
CA ASP A 216 -17.92 -6.74 13.22
C ASP A 216 -18.73 -8.01 13.53
N VAL A 217 -18.07 -9.16 13.70
CA VAL A 217 -18.71 -10.43 14.08
C VAL A 217 -19.33 -10.33 15.47
N SER A 218 -18.61 -9.74 16.43
CA SER A 218 -19.14 -9.52 17.79
C SER A 218 -20.29 -8.52 17.81
N ALA A 219 -20.25 -7.47 16.97
CA ALA A 219 -21.37 -6.53 16.80
C ALA A 219 -22.62 -7.23 16.24
N PHE A 220 -22.44 -8.10 15.24
CA PHE A 220 -23.51 -8.94 14.71
C PHE A 220 -24.09 -9.86 15.78
N ALA A 221 -23.23 -10.54 16.56
CA ALA A 221 -23.67 -11.41 17.64
C ALA A 221 -24.48 -10.66 18.71
N ARG A 222 -24.01 -9.47 19.13
CA ARG A 222 -24.74 -8.58 20.06
C ARG A 222 -26.11 -8.21 19.50
N LYS A 223 -26.17 -7.75 18.24
CA LYS A 223 -27.41 -7.36 17.57
C LYS A 223 -28.42 -8.51 17.49
N CYS A 224 -27.93 -9.72 17.25
CA CYS A 224 -28.75 -10.93 17.16
C CYS A 224 -29.00 -11.63 18.50
N LYS A 225 -28.42 -11.14 19.61
CA LYS A 225 -28.39 -11.82 20.92
C LYS A 225 -27.89 -13.27 20.82
N LEU A 226 -26.96 -13.51 19.91
CA LEU A 226 -26.36 -14.82 19.68
C LEU A 226 -25.30 -15.09 20.75
N ASP A 227 -25.38 -16.23 21.43
CA ASP A 227 -24.32 -16.69 22.33
C ASP A 227 -23.15 -17.23 21.53
N ILE A 228 -22.00 -16.54 21.59
CA ILE A 228 -20.79 -16.94 20.88
C ILE A 228 -19.93 -17.93 21.66
N SER A 229 -20.25 -18.24 22.92
CA SER A 229 -19.44 -19.11 23.79
C SER A 229 -19.07 -20.46 23.18
N PRO A 230 -19.95 -21.16 22.43
CA PRO A 230 -19.60 -22.43 21.79
C PRO A 230 -18.51 -22.31 20.70
N PHE A 231 -18.28 -21.10 20.19
CA PHE A 231 -17.40 -20.83 19.05
C PHE A 231 -16.08 -20.17 19.44
N VAL A 232 -15.90 -19.82 20.71
CA VAL A 232 -14.65 -19.25 21.27
C VAL A 232 -14.00 -20.24 22.22
N ASP A 233 -13.06 -21.04 21.69
CA ASP A 233 -12.29 -21.99 22.49
C ASP A 233 -11.39 -21.25 23.49
N SER A 234 -11.56 -21.53 24.79
CA SER A 234 -10.79 -20.92 25.88
C SER A 234 -9.28 -21.15 25.79
N LYS A 235 -8.82 -22.17 25.06
CA LYS A 235 -7.38 -22.41 24.85
C LYS A 235 -6.76 -21.47 23.81
N CYS A 236 -7.54 -21.09 22.80
CA CYS A 236 -7.05 -20.31 21.66
C CYS A 236 -7.45 -18.82 21.75
N CYS A 237 -8.68 -18.56 22.20
CA CYS A 237 -9.27 -17.23 22.23
C CYS A 237 -9.00 -16.56 23.58
N ARG A 238 -7.81 -15.99 23.77
CA ARG A 238 -7.47 -15.24 24.99
C ARG A 238 -7.56 -13.74 24.73
N GLY A 239 -8.27 -13.00 25.59
CA GLY A 239 -8.44 -11.54 25.44
C GLY A 239 -7.10 -10.79 25.34
N GLN A 240 -6.13 -11.21 26.15
CA GLN A 240 -4.77 -10.68 26.18
C GLN A 240 -4.06 -10.72 24.82
N VAL A 241 -4.29 -11.77 24.01
CA VAL A 241 -3.63 -11.89 22.69
C VAL A 241 -4.03 -10.73 21.78
N LEU A 242 -5.32 -10.39 21.78
CA LEU A 242 -5.83 -9.28 21.00
C LEU A 242 -5.33 -7.94 21.53
N VAL A 243 -5.35 -7.76 22.85
CA VAL A 243 -4.90 -6.52 23.50
C VAL A 243 -3.41 -6.29 23.28
N LEU A 244 -2.55 -7.31 23.46
CA LEU A 244 -1.12 -7.21 23.22
C LEU A 244 -0.82 -6.87 21.76
N ALA A 245 -1.51 -7.50 20.81
CA ALA A 245 -1.36 -7.18 19.40
C ALA A 245 -1.81 -5.74 19.10
N ALA A 246 -2.88 -5.26 19.73
CA ALA A 246 -3.33 -3.89 19.61
C ALA A 246 -2.32 -2.88 20.19
N THR A 247 -1.71 -3.21 21.33
CA THR A 247 -0.66 -2.39 21.97
C THR A 247 0.57 -2.22 21.08
N CYS A 248 0.97 -3.25 20.32
CA CYS A 248 2.04 -3.12 19.32
C CYS A 248 1.77 -2.05 18.26
N HIS A 249 0.49 -1.72 18.03
CA HIS A 249 0.04 -0.75 17.01
C HIS A 249 -0.83 0.36 17.63
N ALA A 250 -0.56 0.74 18.88
CA ALA A 250 -1.39 1.70 19.63
C ALA A 250 -1.56 3.09 18.97
N GLN A 251 -0.68 3.45 18.04
CA GLN A 251 -0.76 4.69 17.25
C GLN A 251 -1.77 4.60 16.08
N ASP A 252 -2.26 3.41 15.75
CA ASP A 252 -3.23 3.21 14.69
C ASP A 252 -4.66 3.20 15.28
N ALA A 253 -5.37 4.32 15.09
CA ALA A 253 -6.70 4.52 15.64
C ALA A 253 -7.69 3.42 15.25
N ALA A 254 -7.56 2.81 14.06
CA ALA A 254 -8.46 1.75 13.61
C ALA A 254 -8.26 0.45 14.41
N VAL A 255 -7.01 0.10 14.75
CA VAL A 255 -6.71 -1.07 15.59
C VAL A 255 -7.30 -0.90 16.98
N VAL A 256 -7.08 0.28 17.57
CA VAL A 256 -7.55 0.63 18.91
C VAL A 256 -9.07 0.58 18.96
N ASP A 257 -9.74 1.30 18.04
CA ASP A 257 -11.20 1.36 17.93
C ASP A 257 -11.81 -0.04 17.76
N CYS A 258 -11.31 -0.85 16.83
CA CYS A 258 -11.80 -2.22 16.63
C CYS A 258 -11.63 -3.09 17.88
N THR A 259 -10.50 -2.96 18.58
CA THR A 259 -10.21 -3.73 19.78
C THR A 259 -11.19 -3.39 20.90
N PHE A 260 -11.40 -2.10 21.18
CA PHE A 260 -12.38 -1.67 22.17
C PHE A 260 -13.80 -2.10 21.80
N ARG A 261 -14.20 -1.90 20.54
CA ARG A 261 -15.53 -2.29 20.06
C ARG A 261 -15.79 -3.79 20.22
N PHE A 262 -14.78 -4.63 19.95
CA PHE A 262 -14.86 -6.07 20.19
C PHE A 262 -15.16 -6.39 21.65
N PHE A 263 -14.40 -5.83 22.60
CA PHE A 263 -14.61 -6.12 24.03
C PHE A 263 -15.94 -5.56 24.56
N VAL A 264 -16.37 -4.40 24.08
CA VAL A 264 -17.72 -3.85 24.38
C VAL A 264 -18.82 -4.79 23.88
N ASN A 265 -18.65 -5.38 22.70
CA ASN A 265 -19.66 -6.31 22.16
C ASN A 265 -19.66 -7.65 22.91
N VAL A 266 -18.49 -8.19 23.24
CA VAL A 266 -18.34 -9.46 23.95
C VAL A 266 -18.79 -9.37 25.41
N SER A 267 -18.66 -8.21 26.07
CA SER A 267 -19.19 -8.01 27.43
C SER A 267 -20.71 -8.11 27.50
N ASN A 268 -21.39 -7.89 26.37
CA ASN A 268 -22.83 -8.05 26.22
C ASN A 268 -23.24 -9.47 25.80
N ASN A 269 -22.33 -10.45 25.77
CA ASN A 269 -22.67 -11.83 25.42
C ASN A 269 -23.58 -12.46 26.51
N PRO A 270 -24.61 -13.26 26.13
CA PRO A 270 -25.53 -13.86 27.10
C PRO A 270 -24.85 -14.71 28.18
N VAL A 271 -23.72 -15.35 27.84
CA VAL A 271 -22.91 -16.15 28.77
C VAL A 271 -21.57 -15.45 29.00
N ASN A 272 -21.09 -15.47 30.24
CA ASN A 272 -19.83 -14.82 30.58
C ASN A 272 -18.64 -15.54 29.94
N LEU A 273 -17.71 -14.78 29.39
CA LEU A 273 -16.53 -15.27 28.69
C LEU A 273 -15.25 -14.87 29.44
N PRO A 274 -14.95 -15.52 30.58
CA PRO A 274 -13.85 -15.11 31.46
C PRO A 274 -12.45 -15.29 30.83
N HIS A 275 -12.33 -16.09 29.77
CA HIS A 275 -11.08 -16.22 29.01
C HIS A 275 -10.84 -15.04 28.04
N LEU A 276 -11.89 -14.29 27.69
CA LEU A 276 -11.79 -13.06 26.92
C LEU A 276 -11.80 -11.82 27.81
N ILE A 277 -12.64 -11.78 28.85
CA ILE A 277 -12.75 -10.63 29.76
C ILE A 277 -12.30 -11.09 31.16
N ASN A 278 -11.04 -10.82 31.47
CA ASN A 278 -10.42 -11.04 32.77
C ASN A 278 -9.59 -9.84 33.21
N SER A 279 -9.02 -9.92 34.40
CA SER A 279 -8.26 -8.85 35.03
C SER A 279 -7.11 -8.32 34.18
N GLU A 280 -6.31 -9.23 33.64
CA GLU A 280 -5.16 -8.91 32.78
C GLU A 280 -5.58 -8.27 31.45
N THR A 281 -6.71 -8.69 30.89
CA THR A 281 -7.23 -8.09 29.64
C THR A 281 -7.71 -6.66 29.89
N ILE A 282 -8.38 -6.41 31.01
CA ILE A 282 -8.85 -5.07 31.38
C ILE A 282 -7.67 -4.13 31.65
N GLU A 283 -6.64 -4.60 32.36
CA GLU A 283 -5.40 -3.83 32.58
C GLU A 283 -4.71 -3.47 31.26
N GLY A 284 -4.61 -4.43 30.34
CA GLY A 284 -4.06 -4.18 29.01
C GLY A 284 -4.89 -3.19 28.19
N LEU A 285 -6.22 -3.21 28.30
CA LEU A 285 -7.09 -2.23 27.63
C LEU A 285 -6.90 -0.81 28.18
N LEU A 286 -6.76 -0.66 29.50
CA LEU A 286 -6.45 0.64 30.10
C LEU A 286 -5.08 1.15 29.63
N SER A 287 -4.08 0.28 29.58
CA SER A 287 -2.75 0.61 29.06
C SER A 287 -2.80 1.03 27.59
N LEU A 288 -3.56 0.29 26.77
CA LEU A 288 -3.79 0.62 25.36
C LEU A 288 -4.46 1.99 25.20
N TYR A 289 -5.45 2.32 26.03
CA TYR A 289 -6.12 3.61 26.00
C TYR A 289 -5.16 4.78 26.25
N VAL A 290 -4.29 4.65 27.26
CA VAL A 290 -3.27 5.66 27.58
C VAL A 290 -2.32 5.85 26.42
N LEU A 291 -1.83 4.75 25.84
CA LEU A 291 -0.91 4.79 24.70
C LEU A 291 -1.53 5.39 23.44
N ALA A 292 -2.85 5.21 23.26
CA ALA A 292 -3.59 5.67 22.09
C ALA A 292 -4.13 7.10 22.19
N GLY A 293 -4.02 7.77 23.36
CA GLY A 293 -4.45 9.17 23.51
C GLY A 293 -5.97 9.37 23.63
N GLY A 294 -6.70 8.39 24.15
CA GLY A 294 -8.12 8.54 24.47
C GLY A 294 -9.09 8.22 23.31
N THR A 295 -9.94 7.21 23.50
CA THR A 295 -11.06 6.88 22.59
C THR A 295 -12.37 6.79 23.38
N GLY A 296 -13.47 7.34 22.87
CA GLY A 296 -14.77 7.47 23.58
C GLY A 296 -15.50 6.17 24.00
N TYR A 297 -14.82 5.02 24.00
CA TYR A 297 -15.40 3.71 24.33
C TYR A 297 -15.16 3.25 25.78
N LEU A 298 -14.25 3.90 26.52
CA LEU A 298 -13.97 3.52 27.92
C LEU A 298 -15.16 3.75 28.85
N ALA A 299 -15.90 4.86 28.68
CA ALA A 299 -17.08 5.15 29.49
C ALA A 299 -18.22 4.13 29.24
N GLU A 300 -18.41 3.67 28.00
CA GLU A 300 -19.40 2.62 27.68
C GLU A 300 -18.99 1.25 28.26
N LEU A 301 -17.71 0.89 28.18
CA LEU A 301 -17.19 -0.36 28.76
C LEU A 301 -17.35 -0.37 30.29
N ALA A 302 -17.10 0.78 30.93
CA ALA A 302 -17.21 0.97 32.37
C ALA A 302 -18.64 0.89 32.90
N GLY A 303 -19.58 1.54 32.22
CA GLY A 303 -21.00 1.46 32.57
C GLY A 303 -21.50 0.02 32.60
N HIS A 304 -21.11 -0.82 31.63
CA HIS A 304 -21.55 -2.21 31.58
C HIS A 304 -20.86 -3.13 32.58
N LEU A 305 -19.59 -2.90 32.92
CA LEU A 305 -18.88 -3.65 33.96
C LEU A 305 -19.48 -3.39 35.36
N VAL A 306 -19.96 -2.17 35.61
CA VAL A 306 -20.56 -1.76 36.90
C VAL A 306 -21.98 -2.29 37.11
N HIS A 307 -22.80 -2.33 36.06
CA HIS A 307 -24.20 -2.75 36.18
C HIS A 307 -24.38 -4.28 36.24
N GLY A 308 -23.32 -5.05 36.05
CA GLY A 308 -23.39 -6.50 35.86
C GLY A 308 -23.04 -7.37 37.08
N LYS A 309 -21.90 -7.16 37.77
CA LYS A 309 -21.38 -8.06 38.83
C LYS A 309 -20.40 -7.37 39.80
N SER A 310 -20.28 -7.95 41.01
CA SER A 310 -19.46 -7.57 42.18
C SER A 310 -18.15 -6.81 41.89
N VAL A 311 -18.02 -5.64 42.53
CA VAL A 311 -16.99 -4.61 42.36
C VAL A 311 -15.62 -4.97 42.99
N ASN A 312 -15.53 -6.03 43.79
CA ASN A 312 -14.29 -6.41 44.50
C ASN A 312 -13.11 -6.83 43.60
N THR A 313 -13.34 -7.11 42.32
CA THR A 313 -12.26 -7.39 41.35
C THR A 313 -11.73 -6.12 40.68
N ILE A 314 -12.33 -4.95 40.91
CA ILE A 314 -12.14 -3.69 40.17
C ILE A 314 -11.16 -2.72 40.85
N THR A 315 -10.79 -2.98 42.10
CA THR A 315 -9.92 -2.14 42.96
C THR A 315 -8.61 -1.73 42.28
N GLY A 316 -7.91 -2.65 41.61
CA GLY A 316 -6.68 -2.32 40.89
C GLY A 316 -6.88 -1.36 39.70
N TYR A 317 -8.05 -1.41 39.04
CA TYR A 317 -8.37 -0.62 37.85
C TYR A 317 -8.65 0.85 38.18
N ILE A 318 -9.23 1.10 39.36
CA ILE A 318 -9.54 2.44 39.84
C ILE A 318 -8.26 3.19 40.20
N GLY A 319 -7.26 2.52 40.78
CA GLY A 319 -5.95 3.11 41.08
C GLY A 319 -5.18 3.56 39.84
N ILE A 320 -5.15 2.73 38.80
CA ILE A 320 -4.48 3.06 37.54
C ILE A 320 -5.18 4.23 36.82
N ALA A 321 -6.52 4.20 36.75
CA ALA A 321 -7.31 5.28 36.13
C ALA A 321 -7.12 6.63 36.87
N ILE A 322 -7.08 6.61 38.20
CA ILE A 322 -6.81 7.78 39.04
C ILE A 322 -5.39 8.30 38.83
N GLU A 323 -4.38 7.42 38.80
CA GLU A 323 -2.99 7.82 38.59
C GLU A 323 -2.77 8.47 37.21
N ILE A 324 -3.44 7.96 36.17
CA ILE A 324 -3.44 8.54 34.82
C ILE A 324 -4.08 9.93 34.83
N LEU A 325 -5.27 10.08 35.44
CA LEU A 325 -5.95 11.37 35.57
C LEU A 325 -5.07 12.41 36.27
N CYS A 326 -4.43 12.02 37.38
CA CYS A 326 -3.53 12.90 38.13
C CYS A 326 -2.35 13.37 37.27
N ARG A 327 -1.81 12.53 36.37
CA ARG A 327 -0.72 12.89 35.46
C ARG A 327 -1.17 13.75 34.28
N VAL A 328 -2.34 13.45 33.69
CA VAL A 328 -2.88 14.14 32.50
C VAL A 328 -3.38 15.54 32.84
N ILE A 329 -4.16 15.69 33.91
CA ILE A 329 -4.68 17.00 34.34
C ILE A 329 -3.54 17.93 34.75
N SER A 330 -2.46 17.38 35.34
CA SER A 330 -1.30 18.16 35.77
C SER A 330 -0.37 18.63 34.65
N SER A 331 -0.55 18.16 33.39
CA SER A 331 0.45 18.35 32.33
C SER A 331 0.01 19.13 31.09
N SER A 332 -1.25 19.58 30.95
CA SER A 332 -1.66 20.32 29.73
C SER A 332 -2.99 21.08 29.78
N ASP A 333 -3.05 22.24 29.10
CA ASP A 333 -4.26 23.02 28.79
C ASP A 333 -5.09 22.47 27.60
N VAL A 334 -4.61 21.42 26.92
CA VAL A 334 -5.10 20.98 25.59
C VAL A 334 -6.11 19.81 25.66
N TRP A 335 -6.24 19.11 26.79
CA TRP A 335 -6.97 17.82 26.89
C TRP A 335 -8.36 17.91 27.54
N ARG A 336 -9.15 18.95 27.22
CA ARG A 336 -10.47 19.14 27.85
C ARG A 336 -11.47 18.03 27.53
N ASP A 337 -11.43 17.47 26.33
CA ASP A 337 -12.43 16.49 25.89
C ASP A 337 -12.12 15.06 26.39
N GLU A 338 -10.85 14.63 26.43
CA GLU A 338 -10.49 13.31 27.00
C GLU A 338 -10.65 13.26 28.53
N THR A 339 -10.45 14.40 29.22
CA THR A 339 -10.65 14.51 30.68
C THR A 339 -12.11 14.26 31.07
N VAL A 340 -13.07 14.73 30.26
CA VAL A 340 -14.51 14.55 30.52
C VAL A 340 -14.91 13.07 30.49
N GLU A 341 -14.36 12.28 29.57
CA GLU A 341 -14.66 10.85 29.44
C GLU A 341 -14.13 10.03 30.62
N ILE A 342 -12.91 10.31 31.08
CA ILE A 342 -12.34 9.62 32.24
C ILE A 342 -13.01 10.10 33.54
N CYS A 343 -13.42 11.37 33.63
CA CYS A 343 -14.28 11.84 34.72
C CYS A 343 -15.66 11.16 34.72
N ASN A 344 -16.26 10.93 33.55
CA ASN A 344 -17.49 10.16 33.42
C ASN A 344 -17.29 8.70 33.84
N PHE A 345 -16.16 8.08 33.48
CA PHE A 345 -15.77 6.74 33.96
C PHE A 345 -15.72 6.68 35.49
N VAL A 346 -15.00 7.60 36.13
CA VAL A 346 -14.88 7.66 37.60
C VAL A 346 -16.24 7.93 38.24
N ARG A 347 -17.07 8.78 37.63
CA ARG A 347 -18.46 9.02 38.08
C ARG A 347 -19.30 7.76 38.04
N GLU A 348 -19.29 6.99 36.95
CA GLU A 348 -20.03 5.72 36.87
C GLU A 348 -19.52 4.71 37.91
N MET A 349 -18.21 4.69 38.21
CA MET A 349 -17.65 3.86 39.27
C MET A 349 -18.12 4.30 40.65
N LEU A 350 -18.16 5.61 40.94
CA LEU A 350 -18.67 6.15 42.21
C LEU A 350 -20.16 5.83 42.46
N LEU A 351 -20.93 5.59 41.39
CA LEU A 351 -22.34 5.19 41.47
C LEU A 351 -22.54 3.69 41.76
N ALA A 352 -21.48 2.87 41.75
CA ALA A 352 -21.55 1.46 42.13
C ALA A 352 -21.72 1.28 43.64
N THR A 353 -22.37 0.18 44.07
CA THR A 353 -22.72 -0.08 45.48
C THR A 353 -21.55 -0.04 46.47
N ASP A 354 -20.33 -0.38 46.03
CA ASP A 354 -19.08 -0.33 46.83
C ASP A 354 -18.03 0.63 46.21
N GLY A 355 -18.42 1.40 45.19
CA GLY A 355 -17.48 2.12 44.34
C GLY A 355 -16.81 3.32 44.99
N ALA A 356 -17.52 4.01 45.90
CA ALA A 356 -17.00 5.16 46.63
C ALA A 356 -15.80 4.80 47.53
N ASP A 357 -15.91 3.71 48.29
CA ASP A 357 -14.82 3.23 49.16
C ASP A 357 -13.61 2.79 48.34
N ILE A 358 -13.84 2.19 47.17
CA ILE A 358 -12.77 1.74 46.28
C ILE A 358 -12.04 2.92 45.64
N VAL A 359 -12.76 3.93 45.13
CA VAL A 359 -12.16 5.16 44.57
C VAL A 359 -11.31 5.89 45.60
N LEU A 360 -11.78 5.97 46.85
CA LEU A 360 -11.02 6.58 47.93
C LEU A 360 -9.76 5.79 48.31
N ASN A 361 -9.84 4.46 48.36
CA ASN A 361 -8.70 3.57 48.66
C ASN A 361 -7.63 3.55 47.56
N CYS A 362 -7.96 4.02 46.36
CA CYS A 362 -7.11 3.98 45.17
C CYS A 362 -6.53 5.34 44.77
N GLY A 363 -6.49 6.32 45.69
CA GLY A 363 -5.91 7.64 45.45
C GLY A 363 -6.90 8.71 45.00
N GLY A 364 -8.22 8.45 45.10
CA GLY A 364 -9.27 9.39 44.66
C GLY A 364 -9.24 10.74 45.38
N LYS A 365 -8.56 10.81 46.53
CA LYS A 365 -8.29 12.07 47.23
C LYS A 365 -7.41 13.02 46.40
N ASP A 366 -6.33 12.52 45.82
CA ASP A 366 -5.39 13.31 45.00
C ASP A 366 -6.09 13.83 43.73
N LEU A 367 -6.94 12.99 43.14
CA LEU A 367 -7.78 13.36 41.99
C LEU A 367 -8.75 14.51 42.32
N LEU A 368 -9.43 14.43 43.48
CA LEU A 368 -10.37 15.47 43.93
C LEU A 368 -9.66 16.80 44.22
N GLU A 369 -8.45 16.75 44.80
CA GLU A 369 -7.61 17.95 45.03
C GLU A 369 -7.16 18.60 43.71
N ILE A 370 -6.75 17.80 42.72
CA ILE A 370 -6.36 18.27 41.39
C ILE A 370 -7.55 18.89 40.64
N LEU A 371 -8.73 18.25 40.66
CA LEU A 371 -9.95 18.77 40.03
C LEU A 371 -10.42 20.08 40.69
N HIS A 372 -10.29 20.19 42.02
CA HIS A 372 -10.59 21.43 42.75
C HIS A 372 -9.66 22.57 42.36
N THR A 373 -8.39 22.26 42.06
CA THR A 373 -7.39 23.23 41.61
C THR A 373 -7.60 23.62 40.13
N TYR A 374 -7.97 22.68 39.26
CA TYR A 374 -8.20 22.92 37.83
C TYR A 374 -9.47 23.74 37.55
N LEU A 375 -10.50 23.63 38.40
CA LEU A 375 -11.73 24.43 38.33
C LEU A 375 -11.55 25.85 38.93
N ALA A 376 -10.51 26.06 39.73
CA ALA A 376 -10.11 27.34 40.30
C ALA A 376 -8.92 27.91 39.49
N GLY A 377 -9.17 28.39 38.27
CA GLY A 377 -8.10 28.84 37.35
C GLY A 377 -7.22 29.98 37.90
N PRO A 378 -5.92 30.06 37.52
CA PRO A 378 -5.06 31.20 37.82
C PRO A 378 -4.88 32.17 36.64
N ASP A 379 -4.64 33.44 37.00
CA ASP A 379 -4.49 34.63 36.16
C ASP A 379 -3.33 34.60 35.15
N VAL A 380 -3.50 35.37 34.08
CA VAL A 380 -2.59 35.57 32.95
C VAL A 380 -1.32 36.32 33.35
N GLU A 381 -0.13 35.78 33.08
CA GLU A 381 1.06 36.58 32.76
C GLU A 381 1.94 35.93 31.67
N THR A 382 2.47 36.82 30.82
CA THR A 382 3.27 36.63 29.61
C THR A 382 4.73 36.23 29.87
N SER A 383 5.35 35.44 29.00
CA SER A 383 6.70 35.74 28.50
C SER A 383 7.12 34.92 27.27
N SER A 384 7.90 35.61 26.46
CA SER A 384 8.50 35.29 25.17
C SER A 384 9.73 34.39 25.22
N GLY A 385 9.98 33.62 24.16
CA GLY A 385 11.30 33.07 23.86
C GLY A 385 11.24 32.12 22.66
N GLY A 386 11.83 32.53 21.54
CA GLY A 386 11.96 31.70 20.34
C GLY A 386 13.24 30.88 20.36
N ASP A 387 13.23 29.77 19.64
CA ASP A 387 14.42 29.10 19.10
C ASP A 387 14.02 28.30 17.83
N GLU A 388 14.77 28.48 16.74
CA GLU A 388 14.69 27.66 15.53
C GLU A 388 15.37 26.29 15.74
N PRO A 389 14.86 25.17 15.21
CA PRO A 389 15.62 23.92 15.17
C PRO A 389 16.53 23.85 13.94
N GLY A 390 17.82 23.58 14.20
CA GLY A 390 18.88 23.39 13.21
C GLY A 390 18.68 22.19 12.28
N PHE A 391 19.21 22.31 11.06
CA PHE A 391 19.26 21.26 10.06
C PHE A 391 20.25 20.15 10.46
N LEU A 392 19.84 18.89 10.33
CA LEU A 392 20.71 17.71 10.42
C LEU A 392 21.74 17.72 9.27
N GLU A 393 23.03 17.66 9.62
CA GLU A 393 24.14 17.48 8.69
C GLU A 393 24.15 16.06 8.07
N PRO A 394 24.65 15.89 6.83
CA PRO A 394 24.77 14.57 6.21
C PRO A 394 25.87 13.74 6.88
N CYS A 395 25.56 12.49 7.21
CA CYS A 395 26.53 11.53 7.72
C CYS A 395 27.68 11.31 6.71
N ASN A 396 28.90 11.69 7.08
CA ASN A 396 30.10 11.22 6.39
C ASN A 396 30.36 9.75 6.78
N LEU A 397 30.60 8.91 5.78
CA LEU A 397 30.99 7.51 5.99
C LEU A 397 32.43 7.44 6.55
N PRO A 398 32.72 6.54 7.51
CA PRO A 398 34.09 6.32 8.00
C PRO A 398 34.97 5.66 6.92
N GLU A 399 36.30 5.79 7.08
CA GLU A 399 37.35 5.49 6.09
C GLU A 399 37.48 4.02 5.64
N ASP A 400 36.59 3.11 6.09
CA ASP A 400 36.49 1.72 5.60
C ASP A 400 35.10 1.40 5.02
N GLY A 401 34.70 2.16 4.00
CA GLY A 401 33.40 2.03 3.34
C GLY A 401 33.22 0.77 2.47
N SER A 402 34.24 -0.09 2.35
CA SER A 402 34.22 -1.27 1.48
C SER A 402 33.15 -2.29 1.90
N GLN A 403 33.06 -2.56 3.21
CA GLN A 403 32.09 -3.49 3.79
C GLN A 403 30.65 -3.01 3.63
N TYR A 404 30.37 -1.72 3.84
CA TYR A 404 29.03 -1.14 3.65
C TYR A 404 28.60 -1.17 2.18
N VAL A 405 29.55 -0.99 1.26
CA VAL A 405 29.32 -1.10 -0.18
C VAL A 405 28.99 -2.54 -0.56
N GLU A 406 29.77 -3.52 -0.09
CA GLU A 406 29.50 -4.94 -0.35
C GLU A 406 28.15 -5.38 0.24
N GLU A 407 27.82 -4.94 1.45
CA GLU A 407 26.55 -5.25 2.09
C GLU A 407 25.36 -4.59 1.38
N ALA A 408 25.50 -3.32 0.96
CA ALA A 408 24.46 -2.63 0.20
C ALA A 408 24.26 -3.26 -1.20
N VAL A 409 25.33 -3.72 -1.85
CA VAL A 409 25.26 -4.45 -3.12
C VAL A 409 24.59 -5.81 -2.90
N ALA A 410 24.94 -6.56 -1.86
CA ALA A 410 24.34 -7.85 -1.54
C ALA A 410 22.83 -7.73 -1.24
N ARG A 411 22.42 -6.78 -0.39
CA ARG A 411 21.00 -6.50 -0.11
C ARG A 411 20.25 -6.03 -1.35
N ARG A 412 20.92 -5.33 -2.28
CA ARG A 412 20.33 -4.93 -3.56
C ARG A 412 20.13 -6.13 -4.48
N GLU A 413 21.09 -7.05 -4.57
CA GLU A 413 20.94 -8.30 -5.33
C GLU A 413 19.76 -9.14 -4.78
N GLU A 414 19.64 -9.23 -3.46
CA GLU A 414 18.48 -9.84 -2.79
C GLU A 414 17.16 -9.13 -3.16
N PHE A 415 17.15 -7.78 -3.11
CA PHE A 415 16.00 -6.98 -3.52
C PHE A 415 15.65 -7.17 -5.00
N ILE A 416 16.63 -7.22 -5.90
CA ILE A 416 16.45 -7.47 -7.34
C ILE A 416 15.87 -8.87 -7.58
N GLY A 417 16.33 -9.86 -6.82
CA GLY A 417 15.81 -11.23 -6.86
C GLY A 417 14.42 -11.43 -6.25
N SER A 418 13.86 -10.41 -5.59
CA SER A 418 12.54 -10.50 -4.94
C SER A 418 11.37 -10.30 -5.91
N ASP A 419 10.25 -10.99 -5.64
CA ASP A 419 8.97 -10.89 -6.37
C ASP A 419 8.44 -9.44 -6.50
N VAL A 420 8.83 -8.56 -5.57
CA VAL A 420 8.41 -7.14 -5.53
C VAL A 420 9.00 -6.36 -6.70
N ASN A 421 10.24 -6.67 -7.13
CA ASN A 421 10.87 -5.99 -8.27
C ASN A 421 10.33 -6.47 -9.62
N LEU A 422 9.87 -7.72 -9.70
CA LEU A 422 9.15 -8.23 -10.88
C LEU A 422 7.86 -7.44 -11.13
N ARG A 423 7.19 -6.98 -10.07
CA ARG A 423 6.00 -6.12 -10.12
C ARG A 423 6.30 -4.63 -10.29
N ALA A 424 7.49 -4.18 -9.91
CA ALA A 424 7.91 -2.77 -9.96
C ALA A 424 8.60 -2.36 -11.28
N ARG A 425 8.79 -3.29 -12.24
CA ARG A 425 9.27 -2.99 -13.60
C ARG A 425 8.24 -2.17 -14.38
N ILE A 426 8.17 -0.87 -14.10
CA ILE A 426 7.47 0.10 -14.94
C ILE A 426 8.53 1.06 -15.48
N VAL A 427 9.25 0.61 -16.51
CA VAL A 427 9.87 1.54 -17.45
C VAL A 427 8.86 1.65 -18.58
N TYR A 428 8.09 2.74 -18.57
CA TYR A 428 7.15 3.00 -19.64
C TYR A 428 7.93 3.57 -20.82
N GLU A 429 8.16 2.75 -21.84
CA GLU A 429 8.60 3.20 -23.17
C GLU A 429 7.38 3.22 -24.09
N ASN A 430 7.14 4.38 -24.71
CA ASN A 430 5.98 4.66 -25.55
C ASN A 430 6.09 4.00 -26.95
N THR A 431 6.66 2.81 -27.06
CA THR A 431 6.98 2.13 -28.33
C THR A 431 5.77 1.50 -29.02
N SER A 432 4.62 1.38 -28.35
CA SER A 432 3.40 0.74 -28.89
C SER A 432 2.17 1.67 -29.04
N MET A 433 2.29 2.96 -28.78
CA MET A 433 1.12 3.87 -28.70
C MET A 433 0.78 4.60 -30.02
N VAL A 434 0.95 3.96 -31.18
CA VAL A 434 0.48 4.48 -32.49
C VAL A 434 -0.60 3.56 -33.07
N GLU A 435 -1.60 3.21 -32.27
CA GLU A 435 -2.83 2.61 -32.78
C GLU A 435 -4.06 3.27 -32.12
N ASP A 436 -4.29 4.56 -32.41
CA ASP A 436 -5.63 5.13 -32.26
C ASP A 436 -6.45 4.71 -33.49
N ASP A 437 -7.36 3.76 -33.30
CA ASP A 437 -8.20 3.05 -34.29
C ASP A 437 -9.28 3.96 -34.95
N HIS A 438 -9.05 5.27 -35.08
CA HIS A 438 -10.02 6.21 -35.69
C HIS A 438 -9.48 7.21 -36.73
N ASP A 439 -8.19 7.20 -37.06
CA ASP A 439 -7.71 7.98 -38.20
C ASP A 439 -6.57 7.25 -38.91
N LYS A 440 -6.87 6.64 -40.05
CA LYS A 440 -5.92 5.90 -40.87
C LYS A 440 -4.93 6.86 -41.52
N MET A 441 -3.82 7.14 -40.86
CA MET A 441 -2.57 7.52 -41.51
C MET A 441 -1.44 6.70 -40.88
N PRO A 442 -0.85 5.72 -41.59
CA PRO A 442 0.30 4.99 -41.11
C PRO A 442 1.48 5.96 -41.01
N VAL A 443 1.89 6.27 -39.79
CA VAL A 443 3.13 6.98 -39.48
C VAL A 443 4.27 6.05 -39.86
N GLY A 444 4.88 6.24 -41.03
CA GLY A 444 5.89 5.33 -41.56
C GLY A 444 7.10 5.21 -40.61
N ASN A 445 7.86 4.11 -40.68
CA ASN A 445 9.11 3.86 -39.90
C ASN A 445 10.15 5.02 -39.89
N HIS A 446 10.01 6.00 -40.77
CA HIS A 446 10.82 7.23 -40.77
C HIS A 446 10.34 8.29 -39.75
N GLU A 447 9.06 8.33 -39.41
CA GLU A 447 8.47 9.30 -38.48
C GLU A 447 8.70 8.91 -37.01
N GLU A 448 8.81 7.62 -36.67
CA GLU A 448 9.16 7.23 -35.28
C GLU A 448 10.57 7.67 -34.87
N LYS A 449 11.52 7.69 -35.81
CA LYS A 449 12.90 8.14 -35.59
C LYS A 449 13.04 9.66 -35.53
N SER A 450 12.02 10.42 -35.93
CA SER A 450 12.06 11.89 -35.91
C SER A 450 11.47 12.51 -34.63
N ARG A 451 10.67 11.75 -33.87
CA ARG A 451 10.07 12.20 -32.61
C ARG A 451 11.15 12.39 -31.54
N ARG A 452 11.16 13.56 -30.89
CA ARG A 452 12.09 13.83 -29.77
C ARG A 452 11.61 13.13 -28.51
N ALA A 453 12.54 12.76 -27.64
CA ALA A 453 12.24 12.12 -26.37
C ALA A 453 11.87 13.14 -25.27
N VAL A 454 11.01 12.76 -24.34
CA VAL A 454 10.68 13.50 -23.11
C VAL A 454 10.89 12.58 -21.93
N PHE A 455 11.73 12.99 -20.99
CA PHE A 455 12.03 12.23 -19.78
C PHE A 455 11.32 12.84 -18.58
N ILE A 456 10.60 12.01 -17.84
CA ILE A 456 9.94 12.39 -16.60
C ILE A 456 10.30 11.36 -15.54
N THR A 457 10.91 11.81 -14.44
CA THR A 457 11.34 10.93 -13.35
C THR A 457 10.74 11.38 -12.02
N ALA A 458 10.54 10.45 -11.09
CA ALA A 458 10.02 10.75 -9.75
C ALA A 458 10.63 9.85 -8.67
N ARG A 459 10.38 10.20 -7.40
CA ARG A 459 10.76 9.41 -6.20
C ARG A 459 12.22 8.95 -6.19
N VAL A 460 13.13 9.89 -6.46
CA VAL A 460 14.57 9.67 -6.15
C VAL A 460 14.83 9.75 -4.65
N HIS A 461 14.08 10.62 -3.93
CA HIS A 461 14.00 10.58 -2.48
C HIS A 461 12.80 9.74 -2.05
N PRO A 462 13.01 8.67 -1.27
CA PRO A 462 11.94 7.76 -0.91
C PRO A 462 10.78 8.37 -0.12
N GLY A 463 11.03 9.30 0.80
CA GLY A 463 9.99 9.89 1.65
C GLY A 463 9.06 10.88 0.93
N GLU A 464 9.36 11.25 -0.32
CA GLU A 464 8.66 12.29 -1.06
C GLU A 464 7.44 11.78 -1.85
N CYS A 465 6.43 11.27 -1.15
CA CYS A 465 5.28 10.58 -1.76
C CYS A 465 4.43 11.45 -2.71
N GLN A 466 4.38 12.76 -2.50
CA GLN A 466 3.77 13.73 -3.42
C GLN A 466 4.33 13.65 -4.85
N ALA A 467 5.59 13.26 -5.02
CA ALA A 467 6.17 13.06 -6.36
C ALA A 467 5.48 11.90 -7.09
N SER A 468 5.06 10.85 -6.38
CA SER A 468 4.28 9.74 -6.96
C SER A 468 2.89 10.19 -7.40
N TRP A 469 2.25 11.08 -6.64
CA TRP A 469 0.94 11.61 -7.02
C TRP A 469 1.01 12.49 -8.27
N MET A 470 2.01 13.36 -8.36
CA MET A 470 2.25 14.13 -9.59
C MET A 470 2.54 13.20 -10.78
N MET A 471 3.37 12.18 -10.57
CA MET A 471 3.71 11.19 -11.60
C MET A 471 2.49 10.40 -12.07
N ARG A 472 1.63 9.95 -11.14
CA ARG A 472 0.38 9.27 -11.48
C ARG A 472 -0.50 10.16 -12.38
N GLY A 473 -0.66 11.44 -12.04
CA GLY A 473 -1.41 12.37 -12.87
C GLY A 473 -0.83 12.53 -14.29
N VAL A 474 0.50 12.49 -14.44
CA VAL A 474 1.16 12.48 -15.75
C VAL A 474 0.82 11.20 -16.52
N ILE A 475 0.94 10.04 -15.89
CA ILE A 475 0.66 8.75 -16.52
C ILE A 475 -0.81 8.67 -16.93
N ASP A 476 -1.74 8.97 -16.02
CA ASP A 476 -3.17 8.94 -16.29
C ASP A 476 -3.55 9.89 -17.44
N PHE A 477 -2.96 11.09 -17.50
CA PHE A 477 -3.18 12.03 -18.60
C PHE A 477 -2.60 11.53 -19.92
N LEU A 478 -1.36 11.03 -19.92
CA LEU A 478 -0.69 10.52 -21.11
C LEU A 478 -1.32 9.24 -21.63
N LEU A 479 -2.00 8.44 -20.80
CA LEU A 479 -2.74 7.24 -21.21
C LEU A 479 -4.19 7.52 -21.58
N GLY A 480 -4.73 8.68 -21.21
CA GLY A 480 -6.11 9.04 -21.48
C GLY A 480 -6.43 9.35 -22.95
N ASP A 481 -7.73 9.52 -23.18
CA ASP A 481 -8.36 9.78 -24.48
C ASP A 481 -8.48 11.25 -24.88
N SER A 482 -7.77 12.14 -24.18
CA SER A 482 -7.72 13.56 -24.52
C SER A 482 -7.01 13.77 -25.86
N ASP A 483 -7.57 14.61 -26.74
CA ASP A 483 -6.93 14.97 -28.01
C ASP A 483 -5.53 15.55 -27.79
N VAL A 484 -5.33 16.30 -26.70
CA VAL A 484 -4.02 16.84 -26.33
C VAL A 484 -3.04 15.71 -26.01
N ALA A 485 -3.48 14.67 -25.29
CA ALA A 485 -2.65 13.52 -24.95
C ALA A 485 -2.28 12.71 -26.22
N ARG A 486 -3.24 12.48 -27.12
CA ARG A 486 -3.00 11.84 -28.43
C ARG A 486 -1.97 12.60 -29.25
N ILE A 487 -2.13 13.93 -29.37
CA ILE A 487 -1.17 14.79 -30.09
C ILE A 487 0.22 14.69 -29.47
N LEU A 488 0.33 14.75 -28.13
CA LEU A 488 1.62 14.64 -27.44
C LEU A 488 2.29 13.28 -27.71
N ARG A 489 1.55 12.16 -27.64
CA ARG A 489 2.07 10.82 -27.96
C ARG A 489 2.52 10.69 -29.41
N ARG A 490 1.86 11.40 -30.35
CA ARG A 490 2.27 11.48 -31.76
C ARG A 490 3.52 12.36 -31.97
N MET A 491 3.72 13.40 -31.16
CA MET A 491 4.84 14.33 -31.31
C MET A 491 6.12 13.88 -30.58
N PHE A 492 5.99 13.18 -29.46
CA PHE A 492 7.09 12.86 -28.57
C PHE A 492 7.11 11.39 -28.13
N VAL A 493 8.30 10.91 -27.78
CA VAL A 493 8.48 9.64 -27.09
C VAL A 493 8.67 9.91 -25.61
N PHE A 494 7.72 9.48 -24.79
CA PHE A 494 7.80 9.66 -23.34
C PHE A 494 8.52 8.48 -22.69
N HIS A 495 9.60 8.77 -21.96
CA HIS A 495 10.26 7.86 -21.04
C HIS A 495 9.88 8.27 -19.62
N VAL A 496 9.04 7.45 -18.99
CA VAL A 496 8.52 7.73 -17.65
C VAL A 496 9.14 6.76 -16.66
N ILE A 497 9.86 7.31 -15.67
CA ILE A 497 10.48 6.56 -14.58
C ILE A 497 9.77 6.95 -13.28
N PRO A 498 8.73 6.20 -12.87
CA PRO A 498 7.89 6.60 -11.76
C PRO A 498 8.58 6.54 -10.40
N MET A 499 9.67 5.76 -10.30
CA MET A 499 10.43 5.59 -9.07
C MET A 499 11.91 5.34 -9.36
N LEU A 500 12.76 6.34 -9.09
CA LEU A 500 14.21 6.24 -9.26
C LEU A 500 14.93 5.52 -8.11
N ASN A 501 14.30 5.44 -6.94
CA ASN A 501 14.89 4.82 -5.74
C ASN A 501 13.95 3.74 -5.15
N PRO A 502 13.67 2.65 -5.89
CA PRO A 502 12.77 1.60 -5.44
C PRO A 502 13.28 0.88 -4.19
N ASP A 503 14.60 0.74 -4.07
CA ASP A 503 15.23 0.12 -2.90
C ASP A 503 15.08 0.99 -1.65
N GLY A 504 15.39 2.28 -1.72
CA GLY A 504 15.20 3.18 -0.58
C GLY A 504 13.72 3.29 -0.17
N VAL A 505 12.77 3.18 -1.10
CA VAL A 505 11.33 3.13 -0.80
C VAL A 505 10.96 1.83 -0.09
N PHE A 506 11.42 0.69 -0.59
CA PHE A 506 11.13 -0.62 0.01
C PHE A 506 11.63 -0.70 1.46
N TYR A 507 12.84 -0.21 1.73
CA TYR A 507 13.43 -0.21 3.07
C TYR A 507 12.93 0.94 3.97
N GLY A 508 12.00 1.79 3.51
CA GLY A 508 11.43 2.86 4.32
C GLY A 508 12.39 4.02 4.63
N ASN A 509 13.43 4.23 3.81
CA ASN A 509 14.32 5.38 3.96
C ASN A 509 13.53 6.68 3.73
N SER A 510 14.06 7.82 4.19
CA SER A 510 13.48 9.13 3.89
C SER A 510 14.11 9.78 2.64
N ARG A 511 15.43 9.63 2.47
CA ARG A 511 16.20 10.39 1.46
C ARG A 511 17.14 9.52 0.61
N CYS A 512 17.88 8.62 1.25
CA CYS A 512 18.96 7.89 0.62
C CYS A 512 18.52 6.55 0.01
N GLY A 513 19.28 6.04 -0.96
CA GLY A 513 19.20 4.63 -1.39
C GLY A 513 19.90 3.69 -0.41
N LEU A 514 20.01 2.41 -0.75
CA LEU A 514 20.64 1.39 0.12
C LEU A 514 22.11 1.67 0.48
N ALA A 515 22.86 2.33 -0.40
CA ALA A 515 24.25 2.72 -0.15
C ALA A 515 24.37 3.97 0.77
N ALA A 516 23.31 4.32 1.51
CA ALA A 516 23.20 5.50 2.37
C ALA A 516 23.50 6.85 1.68
N CYS A 517 23.53 6.86 0.35
CA CYS A 517 23.82 8.05 -0.46
C CYS A 517 22.54 8.72 -0.97
N ASP A 518 22.52 10.06 -0.96
CA ASP A 518 21.50 10.86 -1.66
C ASP A 518 21.71 10.70 -3.18
N LEU A 519 20.86 9.90 -3.83
CA LEU A 519 20.96 9.59 -5.26
C LEU A 519 20.82 10.83 -6.15
N ASN A 520 20.15 11.90 -5.69
CA ASN A 520 20.07 13.17 -6.42
C ASN A 520 21.33 14.03 -6.24
N ARG A 521 22.41 13.50 -5.66
CA ARG A 521 23.76 14.08 -5.68
C ARG A 521 24.74 13.28 -6.54
N GLN A 522 24.30 12.14 -7.08
CA GLN A 522 25.18 11.17 -7.77
C GLN A 522 25.07 11.24 -9.29
N TRP A 523 24.40 12.26 -9.87
CA TRP A 523 24.18 12.30 -11.32
C TRP A 523 25.42 12.68 -12.13
N GLN A 524 26.38 13.41 -11.54
CA GLN A 524 27.60 13.80 -12.25
C GLN A 524 28.45 12.56 -12.59
N THR A 525 28.74 11.73 -11.59
CA THR A 525 29.58 10.53 -11.73
C THR A 525 28.92 9.33 -11.02
N PRO A 526 27.79 8.81 -11.53
CA PRO A 526 27.12 7.68 -10.89
C PRO A 526 27.97 6.42 -10.99
N SER A 527 28.02 5.63 -9.93
CA SER A 527 28.64 4.30 -9.95
C SER A 527 27.59 3.29 -10.41
N LYS A 528 27.95 2.40 -11.34
CA LYS A 528 27.06 1.32 -11.80
C LYS A 528 26.72 0.35 -10.66
N ALA A 529 27.63 0.13 -9.72
CA ALA A 529 27.41 -0.75 -8.57
C ALA A 529 26.56 -0.08 -7.48
N LEU A 530 26.87 1.17 -7.10
CA LEU A 530 26.23 1.84 -5.98
C LEU A 530 24.95 2.60 -6.36
N HIS A 531 24.93 3.16 -7.57
CA HIS A 531 23.89 4.05 -8.06
C HIS A 531 23.29 3.55 -9.39
N PRO A 532 22.91 2.26 -9.53
CA PRO A 532 22.55 1.65 -10.81
C PRO A 532 21.37 2.36 -11.50
N THR A 533 20.36 2.80 -10.73
CA THR A 533 19.19 3.50 -11.27
C THR A 533 19.57 4.84 -11.89
N ILE A 534 20.47 5.59 -11.25
CA ILE A 534 20.97 6.87 -11.77
C ILE A 534 21.89 6.64 -12.96
N PHE A 535 22.78 5.64 -12.88
CA PHE A 535 23.71 5.29 -13.96
C PHE A 535 22.95 4.95 -15.25
N HIS A 536 22.03 3.98 -15.20
CA HIS A 536 21.30 3.53 -16.38
C HIS A 536 20.28 4.56 -16.87
N THR A 537 19.67 5.35 -15.98
CA THR A 537 18.82 6.47 -16.40
C THR A 537 19.63 7.51 -17.19
N LYS A 538 20.81 7.90 -16.69
CA LYS A 538 21.68 8.85 -17.38
C LYS A 538 22.16 8.31 -18.73
N GLU A 539 22.52 7.03 -18.80
CA GLU A 539 22.91 6.32 -20.02
C GLU A 539 21.77 6.32 -21.06
N LEU A 540 20.54 6.00 -20.62
CA LEU A 540 19.36 6.03 -21.48
C LEU A 540 19.09 7.44 -22.03
N ILE A 541 19.14 8.47 -21.18
CA ILE A 541 18.97 9.86 -21.62
C ILE A 541 20.06 10.25 -22.63
N ALA A 542 21.32 9.86 -22.39
CA ALA A 542 22.43 10.14 -23.29
C ALA A 542 22.25 9.45 -24.66
N LYS A 543 21.80 8.19 -24.67
CA LYS A 543 21.48 7.43 -25.89
C LYS A 543 20.33 8.08 -26.66
N GLU A 544 19.25 8.44 -25.99
CA GLU A 544 18.11 9.12 -26.61
C GLU A 544 18.48 10.51 -27.14
N ARG A 545 19.36 11.21 -26.41
CA ARG A 545 19.89 12.51 -26.81
C ARG A 545 20.73 12.47 -28.08
N SER A 546 21.50 11.40 -28.29
CA SER A 546 22.35 11.23 -29.48
C SER A 546 21.60 10.67 -30.69
N THR A 547 20.54 9.89 -30.46
CA THR A 547 19.78 9.22 -31.53
C THR A 547 18.64 10.06 -32.09
N ARG A 548 17.72 10.55 -31.24
CA ARG A 548 16.54 11.34 -31.67
C ARG A 548 16.47 12.73 -31.06
N GLY A 549 17.29 12.99 -30.04
CA GLY A 549 17.30 14.22 -29.28
C GLY A 549 16.24 14.22 -28.18
N VAL A 550 16.55 14.90 -27.08
CA VAL A 550 15.63 15.04 -25.93
C VAL A 550 15.03 16.44 -25.95
N ALA A 551 13.70 16.54 -25.97
CA ALA A 551 12.94 17.78 -25.90
C ALA A 551 12.92 18.35 -24.48
N LEU A 552 12.63 17.52 -23.49
CA LEU A 552 12.43 17.93 -22.11
C LEU A 552 12.91 16.84 -21.14
N PHE A 553 13.50 17.29 -20.02
CA PHE A 553 13.77 16.47 -18.85
C PHE A 553 13.09 17.11 -17.63
N CYS A 554 12.36 16.32 -16.85
CA CYS A 554 11.74 16.78 -15.63
C CYS A 554 11.87 15.75 -14.52
N ASP A 555 12.49 16.13 -13.39
CA ASP A 555 12.43 15.34 -12.16
C ASP A 555 11.37 15.89 -11.20
N MET A 556 10.65 15.00 -10.53
CA MET A 556 9.57 15.32 -9.60
C MET A 556 9.97 14.99 -8.17
N HIS A 557 9.74 15.95 -7.30
CA HIS A 557 10.14 15.96 -5.91
C HIS A 557 9.01 16.50 -5.04
N GLY A 558 9.24 16.57 -3.73
CA GLY A 558 8.52 17.61 -3.01
C GLY A 558 9.23 18.15 -1.80
N HIS A 559 8.55 19.08 -1.16
CA HIS A 559 9.20 20.14 -0.43
C HIS A 559 8.56 20.34 0.93
N SER A 560 9.38 20.29 1.98
CA SER A 560 8.93 20.20 3.37
C SER A 560 8.51 21.53 3.99
N ARG A 561 8.85 22.68 3.37
CA ARG A 561 8.63 24.01 3.98
C ARG A 561 7.65 24.91 3.22
N LYS A 562 7.90 25.15 1.93
CA LYS A 562 7.06 25.99 1.06
C LYS A 562 5.73 25.30 0.76
N LYS A 563 4.64 26.08 0.71
CA LYS A 563 3.29 25.66 0.26
C LYS A 563 3.21 25.61 -1.28
N ASN A 564 2.17 24.97 -1.82
CA ASN A 564 1.86 24.88 -3.26
C ASN A 564 2.86 24.04 -4.10
N VAL A 565 2.78 24.17 -5.43
CA VAL A 565 3.67 23.53 -6.41
C VAL A 565 4.51 24.61 -7.11
N PHE A 566 5.79 24.35 -7.38
CA PHE A 566 6.66 25.29 -8.07
C PHE A 566 7.77 24.57 -8.83
N MET A 567 8.51 25.33 -9.65
CA MET A 567 9.51 24.77 -10.56
C MET A 567 10.89 25.35 -10.31
N TYR A 568 11.89 24.49 -10.42
CA TYR A 568 13.28 24.91 -10.54
C TYR A 568 13.82 24.66 -11.94
N GLY A 569 14.61 25.59 -12.45
CA GLY A 569 15.28 25.47 -13.74
C GLY A 569 16.79 25.64 -13.63
N CYS A 570 17.46 25.65 -14.78
CA CYS A 570 18.90 25.85 -14.88
C CYS A 570 19.21 27.11 -15.70
N ASP A 571 19.63 28.15 -14.99
CA ASP A 571 20.00 29.43 -15.55
C ASP A 571 21.19 30.01 -14.78
N THR A 572 22.21 30.45 -15.52
CA THR A 572 23.43 31.00 -14.92
C THR A 572 23.87 32.22 -15.69
N LYS A 573 24.62 33.14 -15.06
CA LYS A 573 25.19 34.30 -15.75
C LYS A 573 26.06 33.90 -16.95
N ARG A 574 26.72 32.74 -16.89
CA ARG A 574 27.58 32.21 -17.96
C ARG A 574 26.80 31.53 -19.09
N ARG A 575 25.60 31.01 -18.81
CA ARG A 575 24.69 30.37 -19.77
C ARG A 575 23.27 30.78 -19.45
N PRO A 576 22.83 31.96 -19.90
CA PRO A 576 21.48 32.44 -19.65
C PRO A 576 20.46 31.57 -20.39
N ASN A 577 19.37 31.20 -19.72
CA ASN A 577 18.29 30.40 -20.30
C ASN A 577 16.92 31.09 -20.14
N PRO A 578 16.66 32.18 -20.89
CA PRO A 578 15.41 32.92 -20.79
C PRO A 578 14.20 32.08 -21.23
N ALA A 579 14.38 31.12 -22.14
CA ALA A 579 13.32 30.21 -22.59
C ALA A 579 12.78 29.35 -21.43
N ALA A 580 13.66 28.81 -20.59
CA ALA A 580 13.25 28.03 -19.42
C ALA A 580 12.46 28.87 -18.40
N ARG A 581 12.83 30.15 -18.20
CA ARG A 581 12.08 31.08 -17.34
C ARG A 581 10.69 31.38 -17.90
N MET A 582 10.61 31.62 -19.22
CA MET A 582 9.36 31.86 -19.90
C MET A 582 8.43 30.65 -19.80
N PHE A 583 8.97 29.43 -19.91
CA PHE A 583 8.19 28.20 -19.74
C PHE A 583 7.42 28.17 -18.43
N ALA A 584 8.13 28.35 -17.31
CA ALA A 584 7.50 28.30 -16.00
C ALA A 584 6.47 29.43 -15.81
N LYS A 585 6.71 30.60 -16.44
CA LYS A 585 5.75 31.69 -16.42
C LYS A 585 4.47 31.29 -17.15
N LEU A 586 4.59 30.77 -18.38
CA LEU A 586 3.46 30.29 -19.16
C LEU A 586 2.72 29.16 -18.45
N PHE A 587 3.46 28.21 -17.86
CA PHE A 587 2.92 27.12 -17.08
C PHE A 587 2.09 27.63 -15.89
N SER A 588 2.60 28.63 -15.16
CA SER A 588 1.86 29.25 -14.06
C SER A 588 0.62 30.04 -14.48
N THR A 589 0.49 30.40 -15.76
CA THR A 589 -0.66 31.13 -16.28
C THR A 589 -1.72 30.21 -16.92
N GLN A 590 -1.40 28.94 -17.14
CA GLN A 590 -2.33 27.98 -17.74
C GLN A 590 -3.55 27.79 -16.82
N GLN A 591 -4.74 27.73 -17.40
CA GLN A 591 -6.02 27.80 -16.67
C GLN A 591 -6.17 26.77 -15.54
N THR A 592 -5.69 25.55 -15.76
CA THR A 592 -5.68 24.46 -14.79
C THR A 592 -4.58 24.64 -13.76
N ALA A 593 -3.38 25.01 -14.19
CA ALA A 593 -2.18 25.09 -13.36
C ALA A 593 -2.12 26.36 -12.48
N LYS A 594 -2.74 27.47 -12.89
CA LYS A 594 -2.64 28.79 -12.22
C LYS A 594 -3.07 28.80 -10.75
N LYS A 595 -3.91 27.85 -10.36
CA LYS A 595 -4.35 27.68 -8.96
C LYS A 595 -3.29 26.98 -8.11
N TYR A 596 -2.49 26.10 -8.71
CA TYR A 596 -1.57 25.20 -8.01
C TYR A 596 -0.12 25.68 -8.07
N ILE A 597 0.28 26.34 -9.16
CA ILE A 597 1.66 26.74 -9.41
C ILE A 597 1.95 28.12 -8.83
N SER A 598 2.87 28.18 -7.88
CA SER A 598 3.45 29.41 -7.34
C SER A 598 4.64 29.85 -8.20
N PHE A 599 4.39 30.74 -9.17
CA PHE A 599 5.48 31.34 -9.96
C PHE A 599 6.51 32.11 -9.12
N PRO A 600 6.14 32.89 -8.07
CA PRO A 600 7.11 33.57 -7.21
C PRO A 600 8.08 32.62 -6.50
N ASP A 601 7.67 31.38 -6.27
CA ASP A 601 8.52 30.36 -5.65
C ASP A 601 9.45 29.63 -6.62
N CYS A 602 9.22 29.79 -7.93
CA CYS A 602 10.10 29.23 -8.94
C CYS A 602 11.49 29.88 -8.90
N SER A 603 12.54 29.06 -9.02
CA SER A 603 13.93 29.55 -9.04
C SER A 603 14.75 28.90 -10.15
N PHE A 604 15.50 29.72 -10.87
CA PHE A 604 16.34 29.26 -11.98
C PHE A 604 17.83 29.33 -11.65
N LYS A 605 18.17 29.91 -10.49
CA LYS A 605 19.54 30.01 -10.03
C LYS A 605 20.02 28.63 -9.56
N VAL A 606 21.18 28.21 -10.07
CA VAL A 606 21.86 27.00 -9.62
C VAL A 606 22.88 27.39 -8.54
N SER A 607 22.74 26.83 -7.34
CA SER A 607 23.75 26.92 -6.27
C SER A 607 24.78 25.81 -6.41
N LYS A 608 25.97 26.01 -5.83
CA LYS A 608 27.12 25.11 -5.95
C LYS A 608 26.80 23.69 -5.47
N ASP A 609 26.03 23.55 -4.39
CA ASP A 609 25.61 22.27 -3.81
C ASP A 609 24.59 21.50 -4.67
N LYS A 610 24.05 22.11 -5.73
CA LYS A 610 23.08 21.51 -6.64
C LYS A 610 23.68 21.15 -8.00
N GLU A 611 24.98 21.40 -8.22
CA GLU A 611 25.63 21.14 -9.51
C GLU A 611 25.56 19.67 -9.95
N THR A 612 25.51 18.75 -8.99
CA THR A 612 25.47 17.30 -9.21
C THR A 612 24.06 16.70 -9.25
N THR A 613 23.03 17.54 -9.26
CA THR A 613 21.62 17.10 -9.34
C THR A 613 21.20 16.69 -10.73
N ALA A 614 20.13 15.88 -10.80
CA ALA A 614 19.55 15.39 -12.05
C ALA A 614 19.31 16.51 -13.08
N ARG A 615 18.55 17.53 -12.67
CA ARG A 615 18.22 18.70 -13.49
C ARG A 615 19.46 19.39 -14.06
N VAL A 616 20.46 19.62 -13.21
CA VAL A 616 21.66 20.38 -13.59
C VAL A 616 22.56 19.57 -14.51
N VAL A 617 22.75 18.28 -14.24
CA VAL A 617 23.52 17.37 -15.10
C VAL A 617 22.84 17.21 -16.46
N ALA A 618 21.52 17.01 -16.50
CA ALA A 618 20.75 16.95 -17.74
C ALA A 618 20.89 18.23 -18.57
N ALA A 619 20.88 19.41 -17.92
CA ALA A 619 21.08 20.69 -18.61
C ALA A 619 22.52 20.89 -19.09
N ASN A 620 23.50 20.66 -18.23
CA ASN A 620 24.88 21.07 -18.46
C ASN A 620 25.72 20.03 -19.19
N GLU A 621 25.57 18.75 -18.87
CA GLU A 621 26.33 17.65 -19.47
C GLU A 621 25.58 17.10 -20.69
N LEU A 622 24.30 16.77 -20.54
CA LEU A 622 23.48 16.19 -21.63
C LEU A 622 22.89 17.25 -22.58
N LYS A 623 23.13 18.54 -22.31
CA LYS A 623 22.72 19.68 -23.15
C LYS A 623 21.22 19.71 -23.44
N ILE A 624 20.41 19.43 -22.42
CA ILE A 624 18.94 19.49 -22.50
C ILE A 624 18.48 20.87 -22.03
N THR A 625 18.03 21.72 -22.95
CA THR A 625 17.65 23.11 -22.64
C THR A 625 16.47 23.23 -21.69
N TRP A 626 15.48 22.33 -21.82
CA TRP A 626 14.25 22.31 -21.03
C TRP A 626 14.40 21.25 -19.94
N SER A 627 15.26 21.55 -18.96
CA SER A 627 15.53 20.69 -17.81
C SER A 627 15.00 21.34 -16.55
N PHE A 628 14.05 20.67 -15.89
CA PHE A 628 13.33 21.21 -14.74
C PHE A 628 13.24 20.22 -13.58
N THR A 629 13.07 20.77 -12.39
CA THR A 629 12.58 20.03 -11.22
C THR A 629 11.23 20.61 -10.84
N ILE A 630 10.22 19.78 -10.64
CA ILE A 630 8.92 20.20 -10.10
C ILE A 630 8.81 19.71 -8.66
N GLU A 631 8.46 20.61 -7.76
CA GLU A 631 8.26 20.28 -6.35
C GLU A 631 6.84 20.58 -5.91
N ALA A 632 6.23 19.62 -5.22
CA ALA A 632 4.97 19.80 -4.52
C ALA A 632 5.17 19.86 -3.00
N SER A 633 4.39 20.67 -2.32
CA SER A 633 4.47 20.84 -0.87
C SER A 633 3.99 19.63 -0.07
N PHE A 634 4.66 19.33 1.04
CA PHE A 634 4.11 18.52 2.14
C PHE A 634 3.09 19.28 2.99
N CYS A 635 3.26 20.60 3.15
CA CYS A 635 2.41 21.46 3.98
C CYS A 635 1.07 21.83 3.30
N GLY A 636 0.82 21.32 2.09
CA GLY A 636 -0.39 21.59 1.33
C GLY A 636 -0.40 22.95 0.62
N ALA A 637 -1.62 23.42 0.34
CA ALA A 637 -1.86 24.62 -0.43
C ALA A 637 -2.04 25.85 0.47
N ASN A 638 -1.65 27.03 -0.02
CA ASN A 638 -2.02 28.30 0.63
C ASN A 638 -3.41 28.79 0.17
N TYR A 639 -4.26 27.89 -0.34
CA TYR A 639 -5.65 28.14 -0.74
C TYR A 639 -6.59 27.02 -0.30
N GLY A 640 -7.90 27.29 -0.23
CA GLY A 640 -8.93 26.33 0.21
C GLY A 640 -9.50 26.63 1.60
N VAL A 641 -10.34 25.72 2.11
CA VAL A 641 -11.02 25.85 3.42
C VAL A 641 -10.07 25.53 4.58
N TYR A 642 -9.02 24.74 4.31
CA TYR A 642 -8.05 24.26 5.30
C TYR A 642 -6.67 24.94 5.17
N LYS A 643 -6.64 26.25 4.83
CA LYS A 643 -5.39 27.03 4.61
C LYS A 643 -4.48 27.14 5.82
#